data_AF-A0A8H2QLQ9-F1
#
_entry.id   AF-A0A8H2QLQ9-F1
#
_cell.length_a   1.000
_cell.length_b   1.000
_cell.length_c   1.000
_cell.angle_alpha   90.00
_cell.angle_beta   90.00
_cell.angle_gamma   90.00
#
_symmetry.space_group_name_H-M   'P 1'
#
loop_
_entity.id
_entity.type
_entity.pdbx_description
1 polymer ?
#
loop_
_entity_poly.entity_id
_entity_poly.type
_entity_poly.pdbx_seq_one_letter_code
_entity_poly.pdbx_strand_id
1 'polypeptide(L)'
;MKFFTQRSIICLFRNSLLALFFISFSFSGFGQTSISGVVNSYASVTSMSAGNCDPCDANCTDTITVSDSASFFADDKALIIQMKGADLDITNSSSGGSITAINQAGNYEFFEIESVSGTTITLKYPLVRSYNFSGKVQIVKIPNYNEVNITGTLTAPNWDTTTGTGGVVVLSADEITFNANIDVRGKGFKGLRMTVNGTPDNCTLNPLTQFILPSTNNSSYIRGEGIAVSVSTTNRGRAPRANGGGSGVSGDSGGGGGSNFGAGGEGGKRWCNVNGDNAGGIGGLSMTPYLSQDKAFLGGAGGPGFITTSNFSSAANGGGIVILFAETIIGNGYGIEADGLSPTAVMPNGPADGGSGGGGGGTVILKAENFTSNLTVNINGGDGEDLITNVQHGPGGGGGGGVLLFSKAALPANVIVNSTGGDGGVHNDGARNGSQNGQAGGEISLFIPIENPNYNGDPDNDGVSEDCDLDDDNDGILDTDEYDASLSDPFGDSTGNGTPNYFDPSTPSFIDANNDGIDDRYDTDLDGVLNQFDTDSDNDGCPDALEGDGGFSLTDINSSGQINSSVDAVGVPTSTGTGTSPQIDSDGSATNDSVYSDLCDNDDDGNPNGTDPFPNSPTAQDDYGTATLGVATAINILDNDDFLTNLEANNIGTTAILDTGTGTATGIIQFDENTGNLIYTSGALETIGDIVTVIYNVCNTDPNPDVCATATVNITIVGTNQAPVAITDNYSIDEDTTVQLLPLAGDSDPDGDDINIDSINGVALTPGIAQQIAVPNGLVDIDNLGVIIFTPAADYNGQVTFPYVISDVNGVTATANQIIDVAPVADIVADTDTTPEDTAVTTVVLDNDTFTGIYGTDYTVTSTTISANGTTTIEADGTITYTPDADFNGTDTFDYTVTVTNSDGSTTTETATVTVTVNPIDDANDDIATTDEDTAVTIDVIDNDGFQGVYGTDYEVTDATAPANGTLVINPDGTITYTPDADFNGTDTFDYTVTVTNSDGSTTTETATVTIMVTPVNDAPVAVDDNYTVSEESTVILTPLDLDSDIDGDILSIVSINGTLLTPGTVQVITTPNGTVNIDAAGVITFTPSDNYNGTETFGYVITDGTATATANQIIEVTAVNDAPVAVDDSYSVAEEGTVTLTPLDLDSD
;
A
#
# COMPACT_ATOMS: atom_id res chain seq x y z
N MET A 1 -21.12 -25.44 4.68
CA MET A 1 -22.43 -25.22 5.35
C MET A 1 -23.52 -26.13 4.76
N LYS A 2 -24.34 -26.81 5.57
CA LYS A 2 -25.50 -27.60 5.13
C LYS A 2 -26.81 -26.82 5.32
N PHE A 3 -27.55 -26.72 4.20
CA PHE A 3 -28.92 -26.26 3.97
C PHE A 3 -29.91 -26.23 5.14
N PHE A 4 -30.68 -25.15 5.25
CA PHE A 4 -32.15 -25.20 5.42
C PHE A 4 -32.85 -23.93 4.88
N THR A 5 -33.68 -24.12 3.86
CA THR A 5 -34.64 -23.15 3.29
C THR A 5 -35.91 -23.04 4.15
N GLN A 6 -36.47 -21.84 4.36
CA GLN A 6 -37.93 -21.65 4.46
C GLN A 6 -38.46 -20.21 4.24
N ARG A 7 -39.18 -20.09 3.12
CA ARG A 7 -40.40 -19.31 2.79
C ARG A 7 -40.99 -18.26 3.78
N SER A 8 -41.12 -17.04 3.23
CA SER A 8 -42.33 -16.21 3.11
C SER A 8 -43.26 -16.00 4.32
N ILE A 9 -43.27 -14.77 4.88
CA ILE A 9 -44.47 -14.13 5.45
C ILE A 9 -44.51 -12.64 5.02
N ILE A 10 -45.53 -12.30 4.23
CA ILE A 10 -46.03 -10.95 3.97
C ILE A 10 -47.11 -10.63 5.03
N CYS A 11 -46.94 -9.56 5.82
CA CYS A 11 -47.98 -8.54 6.07
C CYS A 11 -47.65 -7.53 7.20
N LEU A 12 -47.89 -6.25 6.86
CA LEU A 12 -48.25 -5.10 7.71
C LEU A 12 -47.19 -4.54 8.69
N PHE A 13 -46.56 -3.41 8.35
CA PHE A 13 -46.97 -2.07 8.82
C PHE A 13 -46.24 -0.97 8.03
N ARG A 14 -47.00 0.03 7.56
CA ARG A 14 -46.52 1.24 6.86
C ARG A 14 -46.28 2.35 7.89
N ASN A 15 -45.21 3.12 7.67
CA ASN A 15 -44.87 4.44 8.22
C ASN A 15 -44.51 4.57 9.71
N SER A 16 -43.23 4.80 10.02
CA SER A 16 -42.69 6.14 10.37
C SER A 16 -41.27 6.06 10.96
N LEU A 17 -40.38 6.91 10.43
CA LEU A 17 -39.15 7.47 11.04
C LEU A 17 -37.98 6.53 11.42
N LEU A 18 -37.01 6.47 10.51
CA LEU A 18 -35.60 6.84 10.67
C LEU A 18 -34.96 6.68 12.07
N ALA A 19 -34.30 5.55 12.30
CA ALA A 19 -33.10 5.40 13.14
C ALA A 19 -32.53 3.99 12.91
N LEU A 20 -31.60 3.85 11.96
CA LEU A 20 -30.77 2.65 11.87
C LEU A 20 -29.76 2.71 13.02
N PHE A 21 -29.91 1.79 13.97
CA PHE A 21 -28.86 1.39 14.89
C PHE A 21 -27.89 0.52 14.08
N PHE A 22 -26.73 1.05 13.70
CA PHE A 22 -25.61 0.23 13.26
C PHE A 22 -24.98 -0.39 14.50
N ILE A 23 -25.11 -1.71 14.64
CA ILE A 23 -24.23 -2.51 15.49
C ILE A 23 -22.98 -2.75 14.64
N SER A 24 -21.91 -2.03 14.96
CA SER A 24 -20.57 -2.24 14.41
C SER A 24 -20.03 -3.57 14.94
N PHE A 25 -20.04 -4.60 14.09
CA PHE A 25 -19.10 -5.72 14.22
C PHE A 25 -17.80 -5.26 13.55
N SER A 26 -16.75 -5.09 14.35
CA SER A 26 -15.39 -5.00 13.84
C SER A 26 -15.00 -6.41 13.35
N PHE A 27 -14.98 -6.59 12.03
CA PHE A 27 -14.24 -7.67 11.39
C PHE A 27 -12.86 -7.09 11.04
N SER A 28 -11.84 -7.44 11.82
CA SER A 28 -10.45 -7.39 11.37
C SER A 28 -10.15 -8.67 10.61
N GLY A 29 -9.64 -8.55 9.38
CA GLY A 29 -9.20 -9.66 8.53
C GLY A 29 -10.17 -10.03 7.42
N PHE A 30 -10.15 -9.28 6.32
CA PHE A 30 -10.57 -9.76 4.99
C PHE A 30 -9.68 -9.11 3.93
N GLY A 31 -8.96 -9.95 3.17
CA GLY A 31 -8.75 -9.92 1.72
C GLY A 31 -8.20 -8.65 1.05
N GLN A 32 -7.32 -8.86 0.07
CA GLN A 32 -6.96 -7.93 -1.00
C GLN A 32 -8.04 -6.87 -1.27
N THR A 33 -7.70 -5.60 -1.07
CA THR A 33 -8.64 -4.49 -1.29
C THR A 33 -8.33 -3.77 -2.60
N SER A 34 -9.30 -3.74 -3.52
CA SER A 34 -9.20 -2.99 -4.77
C SER A 34 -9.46 -1.49 -4.54
N ILE A 35 -8.53 -0.63 -4.96
CA ILE A 35 -8.60 0.82 -4.78
C ILE A 35 -8.45 1.60 -6.10
N SER A 36 -9.12 2.74 -6.20
CA SER A 36 -9.07 3.66 -7.35
C SER A 36 -9.37 5.11 -6.93
N GLY A 37 -8.96 6.10 -7.73
CA GLY A 37 -9.26 7.51 -7.49
C GLY A 37 -8.46 8.17 -6.36
N VAL A 38 -9.09 9.05 -5.58
CA VAL A 38 -8.46 9.72 -4.43
C VAL A 38 -8.73 8.90 -3.17
N VAL A 39 -7.68 8.30 -2.61
CA VAL A 39 -7.79 7.34 -1.50
C VAL A 39 -7.39 7.91 -0.14
N ASN A 40 -6.52 8.92 -0.12
CA ASN A 40 -6.10 9.57 1.13
C ASN A 40 -7.02 10.73 1.52
N SER A 41 -7.20 10.93 2.82
CA SER A 41 -7.85 12.12 3.39
C SER A 41 -6.79 13.06 3.99
N TYR A 42 -7.02 14.37 3.93
CA TYR A 42 -6.02 15.38 4.30
C TYR A 42 -6.60 16.38 5.30
N ALA A 43 -5.78 16.80 6.27
CA ALA A 43 -6.12 17.91 7.15
C ALA A 43 -4.91 18.79 7.45
N SER A 44 -5.13 20.11 7.54
CA SER A 44 -4.07 21.04 7.90
C SER A 44 -3.85 21.03 9.41
N VAL A 45 -2.59 21.06 9.85
CA VAL A 45 -2.25 21.14 11.28
C VAL A 45 -2.27 22.61 11.71
N THR A 46 -3.04 22.91 12.75
CA THR A 46 -3.21 24.27 13.30
C THR A 46 -2.39 24.52 14.54
N SER A 47 -2.18 23.50 15.37
CA SER A 47 -1.28 23.53 16.53
C SER A 47 -0.93 22.11 16.96
N MET A 48 0.15 21.96 17.71
CA MET A 48 0.49 20.73 18.40
C MET A 48 0.90 21.05 19.84
N SER A 49 0.56 20.17 20.77
CA SER A 49 1.15 20.16 22.11
C SER A 49 2.09 18.98 22.18
N ALA A 50 3.37 19.23 21.88
CA ALA A 50 4.42 18.26 22.12
C ALA A 50 4.76 18.30 23.61
N GLY A 51 4.55 17.20 24.32
CA GLY A 51 5.15 17.03 25.64
C GLY A 51 6.67 16.97 25.45
N ASN A 52 7.46 17.70 26.24
CA ASN A 52 8.90 17.42 26.35
C ASN A 52 9.05 16.09 27.11
N CYS A 53 8.73 14.99 26.44
CA CYS A 53 8.63 13.68 27.06
C CYS A 53 9.68 12.73 26.52
N ASP A 54 10.04 11.82 27.41
CA ASP A 54 10.80 10.64 27.11
C ASP A 54 9.94 9.73 26.20
N PRO A 55 10.45 9.24 25.07
CA PRO A 55 9.72 8.31 24.21
C PRO A 55 9.24 7.04 24.93
N CYS A 56 9.82 6.69 26.09
CA CYS A 56 9.38 5.55 26.91
C CYS A 56 8.30 5.87 27.99
N ASP A 57 7.74 7.09 28.04
CA ASP A 57 6.63 7.42 28.98
C ASP A 57 5.26 7.17 28.32
N ALA A 58 4.66 6.00 28.59
CA ALA A 58 3.32 5.62 28.12
C ALA A 58 2.18 6.57 28.57
N ASN A 59 2.44 7.52 29.47
CA ASN A 59 1.46 8.55 29.87
C ASN A 59 1.65 9.88 29.12
N CYS A 60 2.67 9.98 28.26
CA CYS A 60 2.90 11.18 27.48
C CYS A 60 2.25 11.06 26.10
N THR A 61 1.12 11.74 25.94
CA THR A 61 0.38 11.79 24.69
C THR A 61 0.59 13.14 24.01
N ASP A 62 1.23 13.12 22.85
CA ASP A 62 1.24 14.29 21.97
C ASP A 62 -0.16 14.49 21.40
N THR A 63 -0.56 15.76 21.27
CA THR A 63 -1.84 16.09 20.65
C THR A 63 -1.65 17.03 19.47
N ILE A 64 -2.32 16.72 18.37
CA ILE A 64 -2.35 17.54 17.15
C ILE A 64 -3.76 18.10 16.96
N THR A 65 -3.86 19.42 16.83
CA THR A 65 -5.11 20.08 16.45
C THR A 65 -5.14 20.29 14.95
N VAL A 66 -6.14 19.73 14.27
CA VAL A 66 -6.31 19.83 12.82
C VAL A 66 -7.46 20.75 12.43
N SER A 67 -7.50 21.19 11.16
CA SER A 67 -8.61 21.99 10.61
C SER A 67 -9.91 21.21 10.48
N ASP A 68 -9.81 19.91 10.22
CA ASP A 68 -10.93 18.97 10.11
C ASP A 68 -10.44 17.58 10.52
N SER A 69 -11.18 16.90 11.38
CA SER A 69 -10.87 15.57 11.90
C SER A 69 -11.89 14.52 11.48
N ALA A 70 -12.90 14.87 10.67
CA ALA A 70 -14.05 14.00 10.38
C ALA A 70 -13.69 12.66 9.71
N SER A 71 -12.56 12.60 9.02
CA SER A 71 -12.06 11.40 8.33
C SER A 71 -11.16 10.52 9.20
N PHE A 72 -10.79 10.96 10.41
CA PHE A 72 -9.82 10.30 11.28
C PHE A 72 -10.53 9.63 12.47
N PHE A 73 -10.08 8.44 12.82
CA PHE A 73 -10.60 7.61 13.90
C PHE A 73 -9.44 7.06 14.74
N ALA A 74 -9.76 6.51 15.91
CA ALA A 74 -8.79 5.73 16.68
C ALA A 74 -8.28 4.54 15.85
N ASP A 75 -7.03 4.16 16.07
CA ASP A 75 -6.28 3.08 15.41
C ASP A 75 -6.00 3.33 13.91
N ASP A 76 -6.36 4.50 13.37
CA ASP A 76 -5.92 4.89 12.02
C ASP A 76 -4.40 5.14 12.00
N LYS A 77 -3.75 4.64 10.96
CA LYS A 77 -2.40 5.05 10.57
C LYS A 77 -2.45 6.39 9.84
N ALA A 78 -1.51 7.27 10.12
CA ALA A 78 -1.44 8.58 9.48
C ALA A 78 0.01 9.04 9.24
N LEU A 79 0.18 9.89 8.24
CA LEU A 79 1.44 10.56 7.91
C LEU A 79 1.32 12.04 8.29
N ILE A 80 2.20 12.54 9.16
CA ILE A 80 2.42 13.98 9.29
C ILE A 80 3.52 14.39 8.31
N ILE A 81 3.32 15.47 7.55
CA ILE A 81 4.31 15.98 6.61
C ILE A 81 4.36 17.51 6.60
N GLN A 82 5.57 18.05 6.77
CA GLN A 82 5.83 19.49 6.71
C GLN A 82 6.29 19.91 5.32
N MET A 83 5.33 20.46 4.58
CA MET A 83 5.53 20.90 3.20
C MET A 83 6.38 22.19 3.11
N LYS A 84 6.37 23.02 4.16
CA LYS A 84 7.13 24.29 4.23
C LYS A 84 7.60 24.60 5.64
N GLY A 85 8.90 24.92 5.81
CA GLY A 85 9.53 25.18 7.12
C GLY A 85 10.72 26.15 7.12
N ALA A 86 10.97 26.88 6.02
CA ALA A 86 12.16 27.73 5.93
C ALA A 86 12.10 28.99 6.82
N ASP A 87 13.18 29.28 7.54
CA ASP A 87 13.44 30.60 8.11
C ASP A 87 13.90 31.53 6.97
N LEU A 88 13.00 32.44 6.59
CA LEU A 88 13.28 33.46 5.58
C LEU A 88 13.69 34.75 6.30
N ASP A 89 14.90 35.25 6.04
CA ASP A 89 15.25 36.62 6.48
C ASP A 89 14.40 37.63 5.69
N ILE A 90 13.24 38.00 6.22
CA ILE A 90 12.32 38.95 5.58
C ILE A 90 12.74 40.42 5.73
N THR A 91 13.92 40.72 6.29
CA THR A 91 14.36 42.11 6.38
C THR A 91 14.55 42.65 4.97
N ASN A 92 13.67 43.59 4.59
CA ASN A 92 13.62 44.23 3.27
C ASN A 92 14.86 45.10 3.03
N SER A 93 16.01 44.46 2.86
CA SER A 93 17.19 45.01 2.21
C SER A 93 17.06 44.78 0.70
N SER A 94 17.88 45.46 -0.11
CA SER A 94 17.94 45.36 -1.58
C SER A 94 18.26 43.95 -2.14
N SER A 95 18.17 42.92 -1.32
CA SER A 95 18.70 41.58 -1.52
C SER A 95 17.62 40.50 -1.58
N GLY A 96 16.36 40.80 -1.20
CA GLY A 96 15.33 39.77 -0.99
C GLY A 96 15.74 38.81 0.13
N GLY A 97 14.77 38.17 0.79
CA GLY A 97 15.12 37.30 1.92
C GLY A 97 15.98 36.11 1.51
N SER A 98 16.97 35.75 2.34
CA SER A 98 17.82 34.56 2.16
C SER A 98 17.19 33.36 2.86
N ILE A 99 17.28 32.16 2.25
CA ILE A 99 17.24 30.93 3.04
C ILE A 99 18.54 30.89 3.82
N THR A 100 18.46 31.02 5.13
CA THR A 100 19.60 30.75 6.02
C THR A 100 19.59 29.29 6.47
N ALA A 101 18.41 28.66 6.52
CA ALA A 101 18.23 27.23 6.71
C ALA A 101 16.81 26.79 6.27
N ILE A 102 16.66 25.53 5.82
CA ILE A 102 15.36 24.87 5.62
C ILE A 102 15.10 24.03 6.87
N ASN A 103 14.76 24.70 7.97
CA ASN A 103 14.51 24.02 9.23
C ASN A 103 13.24 23.19 9.12
N GLN A 104 13.34 21.86 9.28
CA GLN A 104 12.21 20.93 9.35
C GLN A 104 11.30 20.82 8.10
N ALA A 105 11.53 21.58 7.01
CA ALA A 105 10.76 21.37 5.78
C ALA A 105 11.17 20.06 5.09
N GLY A 106 10.18 19.42 4.47
CA GLY A 106 10.29 18.08 3.91
C GLY A 106 10.45 16.99 4.97
N ASN A 107 10.31 17.32 6.26
CA ASN A 107 10.17 16.31 7.31
C ASN A 107 8.80 15.64 7.17
N TYR A 108 8.79 14.33 7.35
CA TYR A 108 7.59 13.54 7.46
C TYR A 108 7.81 12.41 8.47
N GLU A 109 6.71 11.88 9.02
CA GLU A 109 6.73 10.80 10.00
C GLU A 109 5.37 10.09 10.02
N PHE A 110 5.39 8.77 10.15
CA PHE A 110 4.21 7.94 10.34
C PHE A 110 3.87 7.86 11.82
N PHE A 111 2.58 7.83 12.15
CA PHE A 111 2.10 7.68 13.52
C PHE A 111 0.71 7.03 13.56
N GLU A 112 0.34 6.50 14.72
CA GLU A 112 -0.98 5.95 14.99
C GLU A 112 -1.83 6.89 15.85
N ILE A 113 -3.12 6.94 15.54
CA ILE A 113 -4.08 7.75 16.27
C ILE A 113 -4.64 6.95 17.43
N GLU A 114 -4.40 7.38 18.67
CA GLU A 114 -5.03 6.74 19.83
C GLU A 114 -6.49 7.18 19.99
N SER A 115 -6.76 8.47 19.81
CA SER A 115 -8.13 8.97 19.88
C SER A 115 -8.34 10.28 19.14
N VAL A 116 -9.59 10.53 18.74
CA VAL A 116 -10.01 11.79 18.12
C VAL A 116 -11.13 12.41 18.96
N SER A 117 -10.92 13.66 19.40
CA SER A 117 -11.88 14.42 20.21
C SER A 117 -12.04 15.83 19.69
N GLY A 118 -13.19 16.12 19.08
CA GLY A 118 -13.35 17.37 18.33
C GLY A 118 -12.30 17.44 17.21
N THR A 119 -11.57 18.54 17.11
CA THR A 119 -10.48 18.73 16.15
C THR A 119 -9.11 18.29 16.66
N THR A 120 -9.05 17.65 17.84
CA THR A 120 -7.81 17.19 18.46
C THR A 120 -7.62 15.70 18.23
N ILE A 121 -6.47 15.34 17.67
CA ILE A 121 -5.95 13.98 17.49
C ILE A 121 -4.94 13.74 18.61
N THR A 122 -5.14 12.70 19.40
CA THR A 122 -4.20 12.21 20.40
C THR A 122 -3.40 11.08 19.77
N LEU A 123 -2.08 11.16 19.86
CA LEU A 123 -1.18 10.16 19.27
C LEU A 123 -0.95 9.04 20.27
N LYS A 124 -0.84 7.81 19.76
CA LYS A 124 -0.52 6.62 20.55
C LYS A 124 0.92 6.66 21.06
N TYR A 125 1.83 7.22 20.25
CA TYR A 125 3.23 7.42 20.59
C TYR A 125 3.66 8.86 20.23
N PRO A 126 4.58 9.48 20.99
CA PRO A 126 5.08 10.83 20.70
C PRO A 126 5.84 10.88 19.37
N LEU A 127 5.86 12.06 18.74
CA LEU A 127 6.61 12.27 17.50
C LEU A 127 8.11 12.42 17.79
N VAL A 128 8.93 11.72 17.02
CA VAL A 128 10.40 11.75 17.11
C VAL A 128 10.96 13.01 16.45
N ARG A 129 10.30 13.50 15.39
CA ARG A 129 10.72 14.73 14.70
C ARG A 129 10.01 15.94 15.27
N SER A 130 10.76 17.03 15.40
CA SER A 130 10.15 18.35 15.66
C SER A 130 9.57 18.96 14.38
N TYR A 131 8.40 19.58 14.52
CA TYR A 131 7.69 20.27 13.45
C TYR A 131 7.47 21.75 13.79
N ASN A 132 7.61 22.63 12.80
CA ASN A 132 7.42 24.07 12.97
C ASN A 132 6.09 24.50 12.38
N PHE A 133 5.11 24.77 13.25
CA PHE A 133 3.73 25.12 12.88
C PHE A 133 3.56 26.57 12.42
N SER A 134 4.63 27.37 12.40
CA SER A 134 4.64 28.61 11.59
C SER A 134 4.75 28.30 10.09
N GLY A 135 5.05 27.05 9.72
CA GLY A 135 5.06 26.51 8.37
C GLY A 135 3.72 25.89 7.92
N LYS A 136 3.70 25.29 6.74
CA LYS A 136 2.53 24.52 6.24
C LYS A 136 2.77 23.04 6.50
N VAL A 137 1.94 22.46 7.37
CA VAL A 137 2.01 21.05 7.80
C VAL A 137 0.64 20.44 7.57
N GLN A 138 0.60 19.23 6.99
CA GLN A 138 -0.63 18.46 6.82
C GLN A 138 -0.48 17.09 7.47
N ILE A 139 -1.62 16.51 7.84
CA ILE A 139 -1.77 15.09 8.14
C ILE A 139 -2.49 14.44 6.97
N VAL A 140 -2.00 13.28 6.56
CA VAL A 140 -2.58 12.44 5.51
C VAL A 140 -2.99 11.12 6.16
N LYS A 141 -4.29 10.79 6.13
CA LYS A 141 -4.77 9.49 6.60
C LYS A 141 -4.28 8.40 5.66
N ILE A 142 -3.75 7.33 6.24
CA ILE A 142 -3.31 6.13 5.53
C ILE A 142 -4.41 5.10 5.73
N PRO A 143 -5.05 4.63 4.65
CA PRO A 143 -5.97 3.51 4.75
C PRO A 143 -5.24 2.27 5.28
N ASN A 144 -5.86 1.53 6.20
CA ASN A 144 -5.29 0.30 6.75
C ASN A 144 -5.66 -0.89 5.85
N TYR A 145 -4.67 -1.48 5.18
CA TYR A 145 -4.84 -2.62 4.27
C TYR A 145 -3.73 -3.65 4.51
N ASN A 146 -4.05 -4.94 4.50
CA ASN A 146 -3.04 -6.01 4.49
C ASN A 146 -2.49 -6.18 3.06
N GLU A 147 -3.37 -6.18 2.06
CA GLU A 147 -3.01 -6.26 0.64
C GLU A 147 -3.79 -5.21 -0.17
N VAL A 148 -3.10 -4.53 -1.08
CA VAL A 148 -3.66 -3.47 -1.92
C VAL A 148 -3.57 -3.86 -3.39
N ASN A 149 -4.71 -3.83 -4.09
CA ASN A 149 -4.76 -3.97 -5.54
C ASN A 149 -5.21 -2.64 -6.17
N ILE A 150 -4.33 -2.00 -6.94
CA ILE A 150 -4.63 -0.74 -7.62
C ILE A 150 -5.33 -1.07 -8.94
N THR A 151 -6.67 -1.00 -8.97
CA THR A 151 -7.47 -1.40 -10.15
C THR A 151 -7.90 -0.23 -11.04
N GLY A 152 -7.72 1.00 -10.58
CA GLY A 152 -7.93 2.21 -11.37
C GLY A 152 -6.95 3.29 -10.96
N THR A 153 -6.75 4.31 -11.80
CA THR A 153 -5.71 5.32 -11.57
C THR A 153 -5.88 6.00 -10.21
N LEU A 154 -4.86 5.90 -9.36
CA LEU A 154 -4.82 6.62 -8.08
C LEU A 154 -4.30 8.02 -8.28
N THR A 155 -4.85 8.98 -7.55
CA THR A 155 -4.41 10.38 -7.63
C THR A 155 -4.56 11.11 -6.31
N ALA A 156 -3.98 12.31 -6.23
CA ALA A 156 -4.15 13.24 -5.12
C ALA A 156 -4.89 14.51 -5.59
N PRO A 157 -5.62 15.20 -4.70
CA PRO A 157 -6.05 16.56 -4.95
C PRO A 157 -4.85 17.46 -5.24
N ASN A 158 -5.02 18.46 -6.10
CA ASN A 158 -3.99 19.47 -6.34
C ASN A 158 -3.61 20.16 -5.01
N TRP A 159 -2.33 20.47 -4.81
CA TRP A 159 -1.90 21.29 -3.67
C TRP A 159 -2.75 22.56 -3.53
N ASP A 160 -3.45 22.70 -2.41
CA ASP A 160 -4.20 23.90 -2.06
C ASP A 160 -3.39 24.72 -1.06
N THR A 161 -3.08 25.95 -1.46
CA THR A 161 -2.23 26.89 -0.72
C THR A 161 -2.99 27.55 0.42
N THR A 162 -4.32 27.63 0.29
CA THR A 162 -5.23 28.20 1.27
C THR A 162 -5.26 27.29 2.49
N THR A 163 -5.61 26.02 2.29
CA THR A 163 -5.65 25.00 3.34
C THR A 163 -4.26 24.52 3.72
N GLY A 164 -3.31 24.47 2.77
CA GLY A 164 -2.01 23.84 2.95
C GLY A 164 -2.05 22.32 2.88
N THR A 165 -2.94 21.75 2.07
CA THR A 165 -3.18 20.31 1.95
C THR A 165 -3.20 19.82 0.50
N GLY A 166 -3.04 18.52 0.29
CA GLY A 166 -3.08 17.84 -1.02
C GLY A 166 -1.69 17.48 -1.56
N GLY A 167 -1.65 16.99 -2.80
CA GLY A 167 -0.43 16.70 -3.55
C GLY A 167 0.35 15.45 -3.11
N VAL A 168 -0.18 14.62 -2.20
CA VAL A 168 0.50 13.46 -1.62
C VAL A 168 -0.39 12.22 -1.76
N VAL A 169 0.16 11.11 -2.28
CA VAL A 169 -0.41 9.76 -2.16
C VAL A 169 0.47 8.96 -1.22
N VAL A 170 -0.14 8.28 -0.25
CA VAL A 170 0.57 7.40 0.68
C VAL A 170 -0.20 6.09 0.88
N LEU A 171 0.50 4.97 0.76
CA LEU A 171 -0.01 3.63 0.99
C LEU A 171 0.95 2.85 1.90
N SER A 172 0.38 2.02 2.77
CA SER A 172 1.09 1.08 3.65
C SER A 172 0.31 -0.22 3.64
N ALA A 173 0.92 -1.33 3.22
CA ALA A 173 0.33 -2.67 3.17
C ALA A 173 1.44 -3.73 3.07
N ASP A 174 1.16 -5.01 3.33
CA ASP A 174 2.14 -6.09 3.16
C ASP A 174 2.47 -6.28 1.67
N GLU A 175 1.44 -6.26 0.81
CA GLU A 175 1.58 -6.28 -0.64
C GLU A 175 0.87 -5.11 -1.32
N ILE A 176 1.52 -4.50 -2.31
CA ILE A 176 0.91 -3.54 -3.24
C ILE A 176 1.05 -4.05 -4.68
N THR A 177 -0.07 -4.41 -5.29
CA THR A 177 -0.17 -4.85 -6.67
C THR A 177 -0.72 -3.72 -7.56
N PHE A 178 0.03 -3.37 -8.60
CA PHE A 178 -0.35 -2.37 -9.59
C PHE A 178 -1.10 -3.03 -10.76
N ASN A 179 -2.39 -2.74 -10.93
CA ASN A 179 -3.15 -3.02 -12.15
C ASN A 179 -3.64 -1.74 -12.84
N ALA A 180 -3.22 -0.58 -12.34
CA ALA A 180 -3.39 0.75 -12.90
C ALA A 180 -2.29 1.69 -12.36
N ASN A 181 -2.16 2.88 -12.94
CA ASN A 181 -1.11 3.83 -12.57
C ASN A 181 -1.43 4.63 -11.30
N ILE A 182 -0.40 5.10 -10.60
CA ILE A 182 -0.55 6.21 -9.65
C ILE A 182 -0.18 7.49 -10.41
N ASP A 183 -1.13 8.40 -10.62
CA ASP A 183 -0.92 9.66 -11.33
C ASP A 183 -1.05 10.87 -10.40
N VAL A 184 0.11 11.44 -10.07
CA VAL A 184 0.25 12.70 -9.33
C VAL A 184 0.94 13.79 -10.17
N ARG A 185 0.83 13.72 -11.51
CA ARG A 185 1.34 14.76 -12.41
C ARG A 185 0.69 16.11 -12.11
N GLY A 186 1.50 17.14 -11.96
CA GLY A 186 1.00 18.50 -11.71
C GLY A 186 0.28 18.72 -10.38
N LYS A 187 0.31 17.75 -9.46
CA LYS A 187 -0.35 17.87 -8.14
C LYS A 187 0.50 18.61 -7.11
N GLY A 188 1.75 18.93 -7.45
CA GLY A 188 2.73 19.66 -6.65
C GLY A 188 2.44 21.15 -6.50
N PHE A 189 3.48 21.94 -6.23
CA PHE A 189 3.28 23.37 -5.99
C PHE A 189 2.66 24.07 -7.21
N LYS A 190 1.77 25.03 -6.93
CA LYS A 190 1.06 25.79 -7.95
C LYS A 190 1.87 26.96 -8.47
N GLY A 191 1.82 27.14 -9.78
CA GLY A 191 2.34 28.33 -10.45
C GLY A 191 1.53 29.57 -10.08
N LEU A 192 2.19 30.69 -9.77
CA LEU A 192 1.48 31.92 -9.44
C LEU A 192 1.30 32.85 -10.64
N ARG A 193 0.14 33.52 -10.66
CA ARG A 193 -0.18 34.64 -11.54
C ARG A 193 0.19 35.97 -10.87
N MET A 194 1.15 36.70 -11.42
CA MET A 194 1.42 38.07 -10.97
C MET A 194 0.33 39.01 -11.52
N THR A 195 -0.16 39.96 -10.71
CA THR A 195 -1.30 40.83 -11.06
C THR A 195 -0.95 42.27 -11.39
N VAL A 196 0.32 42.68 -11.34
CA VAL A 196 0.74 44.07 -11.63
C VAL A 196 2.20 44.14 -12.10
N ASN A 197 2.44 44.79 -13.25
CA ASN A 197 3.78 45.12 -13.74
C ASN A 197 4.05 46.64 -13.67
N GLY A 198 5.31 47.01 -13.41
CA GLY A 198 5.82 48.37 -13.49
C GLY A 198 6.32 48.72 -14.89
N THR A 199 5.55 49.55 -15.60
CA THR A 199 5.84 50.24 -16.88
C THR A 199 6.04 49.40 -18.17
N PRO A 200 5.56 49.89 -19.35
CA PRO A 200 5.66 49.18 -20.64
C PRO A 200 7.09 49.07 -21.21
N ASP A 201 7.28 48.11 -22.12
CA ASP A 201 8.51 47.81 -22.86
C ASP A 201 9.28 49.04 -23.35
N ASN A 202 10.55 49.13 -22.95
CA ASN A 202 11.48 50.11 -23.51
C ASN A 202 12.84 49.48 -23.83
N CYS A 203 13.05 49.17 -25.11
CA CYS A 203 14.28 48.62 -25.68
C CYS A 203 15.52 49.53 -25.57
N THR A 204 15.39 50.77 -25.05
CA THR A 204 16.49 51.73 -24.87
C THR A 204 17.02 51.81 -23.44
N LEU A 205 16.37 51.12 -22.48
CA LEU A 205 16.79 51.10 -21.08
C LEU A 205 17.49 49.78 -20.76
N ASN A 206 18.52 49.84 -19.91
CA ASN A 206 19.26 48.65 -19.47
C ASN A 206 18.29 47.68 -18.75
N PRO A 207 18.20 46.39 -19.18
CA PRO A 207 17.39 45.36 -18.51
C PRO A 207 17.61 45.30 -17.00
N LEU A 208 18.84 45.59 -16.55
CA LEU A 208 19.27 45.59 -15.15
C LEU A 208 18.75 46.80 -14.34
N THR A 209 17.94 47.69 -14.92
CA THR A 209 17.46 48.93 -14.27
C THR A 209 15.96 49.17 -14.37
N GLN A 210 15.21 48.28 -15.04
CA GLN A 210 13.77 48.46 -15.29
C GLN A 210 12.87 48.15 -14.06
N PHE A 211 13.44 47.70 -12.94
CA PHE A 211 12.71 47.51 -11.69
C PHE A 211 13.52 48.09 -10.52
N ILE A 212 13.18 49.31 -10.11
CA ILE A 212 13.54 49.81 -8.78
C ILE A 212 12.28 49.63 -7.93
N LEU A 213 12.30 48.67 -6.99
CA LEU A 213 11.28 48.57 -5.96
C LEU A 213 11.15 49.95 -5.28
N PRO A 214 9.98 50.59 -5.28
CA PRO A 214 9.79 51.80 -4.49
C PRO A 214 10.05 51.43 -3.03
N SER A 215 10.95 52.16 -2.36
CA SER A 215 11.38 51.92 -0.97
C SER A 215 10.25 52.02 0.08
N THR A 216 9.00 52.16 -0.34
CA THR A 216 7.82 52.44 0.49
C THR A 216 6.65 51.48 0.29
N ASN A 217 6.74 50.48 -0.61
CA ASN A 217 5.65 49.51 -0.79
C ASN A 217 5.86 48.27 0.09
N ASN A 218 5.27 48.32 1.28
CA ASN A 218 5.17 47.22 2.27
C ASN A 218 4.01 46.24 1.95
N SER A 219 3.40 46.29 0.77
CA SER A 219 2.29 45.41 0.42
C SER A 219 2.81 44.16 -0.30
N SER A 220 2.99 43.08 0.47
CA SER A 220 2.48 41.73 0.13
C SER A 220 2.22 41.48 -1.37
N TYR A 221 3.25 41.12 -2.13
CA TYR A 221 3.05 40.42 -3.40
C TYR A 221 3.07 38.91 -3.12
N ILE A 222 2.08 38.18 -3.64
CA ILE A 222 1.98 36.72 -3.50
C ILE A 222 3.10 36.13 -4.38
N ARG A 223 4.09 35.47 -3.78
CA ARG A 223 5.24 34.83 -4.45
C ARG A 223 4.89 33.40 -4.81
N GLY A 224 5.37 32.91 -5.97
CA GLY A 224 5.32 31.50 -6.40
C GLY A 224 5.30 30.53 -5.22
N GLU A 225 4.42 29.53 -5.22
CA GLU A 225 4.40 28.55 -4.14
C GLU A 225 5.64 27.68 -4.23
N GLY A 226 6.44 27.71 -3.17
CA GLY A 226 7.76 27.10 -3.12
C GLY A 226 8.63 27.69 -2.01
N ILE A 227 9.80 27.09 -1.80
CA ILE A 227 10.81 27.54 -0.84
C ILE A 227 11.74 28.53 -1.54
N ALA A 228 11.73 29.80 -1.14
CA ALA A 228 12.38 30.92 -1.85
C ALA A 228 13.82 31.18 -1.39
N VAL A 229 14.76 31.32 -2.32
CA VAL A 229 16.21 31.52 -2.11
C VAL A 229 16.68 32.90 -2.60
N SER A 230 17.52 33.58 -1.81
CA SER A 230 18.27 34.76 -2.28
C SER A 230 19.45 34.34 -3.14
N VAL A 231 19.65 35.02 -4.27
CA VAL A 231 20.96 35.03 -4.95
C VAL A 231 21.53 36.43 -4.95
N SER A 232 22.79 36.54 -4.54
CA SER A 232 23.47 37.83 -4.44
C SER A 232 23.69 38.45 -5.84
N THR A 233 23.26 39.71 -5.98
CA THR A 233 23.67 40.70 -6.99
C THR A 233 23.13 40.65 -8.43
N THR A 234 22.45 39.59 -8.89
CA THR A 234 21.99 39.50 -10.31
C THR A 234 20.49 39.63 -10.58
N ASN A 235 19.60 39.59 -9.57
CA ASN A 235 18.14 39.62 -9.78
C ASN A 235 17.54 41.03 -9.93
N ARG A 236 18.19 41.93 -10.68
CA ARG A 236 17.60 43.25 -10.98
C ARG A 236 16.50 43.11 -12.03
N GLY A 237 15.28 42.90 -11.57
CA GLY A 237 14.06 42.85 -12.37
C GLY A 237 13.30 41.52 -12.31
N ARG A 238 13.91 40.41 -11.91
CA ARG A 238 13.28 39.07 -11.94
C ARG A 238 12.68 38.68 -10.59
N ALA A 239 11.63 37.86 -10.61
CA ALA A 239 11.08 37.28 -9.37
C ALA A 239 12.18 36.52 -8.58
N PRO A 240 12.10 36.44 -7.24
CA PRO A 240 13.06 35.68 -6.44
C PRO A 240 13.15 34.21 -6.91
N ARG A 241 14.34 33.61 -6.86
CA ARG A 241 14.49 32.16 -7.09
C ARG A 241 13.71 31.42 -6.01
N ALA A 242 12.95 30.40 -6.36
CA ALA A 242 12.45 29.42 -5.41
C ALA A 242 12.77 28.01 -5.92
N ASN A 243 12.34 26.97 -5.20
CA ASN A 243 12.13 25.68 -5.85
C ASN A 243 11.16 25.88 -7.05
N GLY A 244 10.17 26.79 -6.95
CA GLY A 244 9.49 27.31 -8.13
C GLY A 244 10.37 28.21 -9.00
N GLY A 245 10.23 28.08 -10.33
CA GLY A 245 10.91 28.91 -11.33
C GLY A 245 10.56 30.40 -11.19
N GLY A 246 11.51 31.26 -11.55
CA GLY A 246 11.32 32.70 -11.55
C GLY A 246 10.53 33.18 -12.75
N SER A 247 9.54 34.04 -12.52
CA SER A 247 8.80 34.74 -13.58
C SER A 247 9.71 35.60 -14.46
N GLY A 248 9.34 35.73 -15.74
CA GLY A 248 9.91 36.72 -16.65
C GLY A 248 9.50 38.15 -16.30
N VAL A 249 10.20 39.15 -16.85
CA VAL A 249 9.73 40.56 -16.90
C VAL A 249 9.04 40.84 -18.23
N SER A 250 8.53 42.07 -18.47
CA SER A 250 7.97 42.46 -19.78
C SER A 250 8.89 42.05 -20.95
N GLY A 251 8.34 41.21 -21.83
CA GLY A 251 9.00 40.69 -23.02
C GLY A 251 9.88 39.45 -22.79
N ASP A 252 9.97 38.92 -21.56
CA ASP A 252 10.77 37.76 -21.17
C ASP A 252 9.88 36.55 -20.80
N SER A 253 10.31 35.34 -21.16
CA SER A 253 9.69 34.06 -20.75
C SER A 253 9.92 33.74 -19.28
N GLY A 254 9.12 32.82 -18.73
CA GLY A 254 9.34 32.23 -17.41
C GLY A 254 10.44 31.15 -17.39
N GLY A 255 11.12 31.00 -16.25
CA GLY A 255 12.03 29.88 -16.01
C GLY A 255 11.28 28.65 -15.50
N GLY A 256 11.79 27.44 -15.76
CA GLY A 256 11.19 26.19 -15.28
C GLY A 256 11.31 26.01 -13.77
N GLY A 257 10.44 25.19 -13.20
CA GLY A 257 10.45 24.79 -11.79
C GLY A 257 11.61 23.85 -11.48
N GLY A 258 12.14 23.89 -10.26
CA GLY A 258 13.10 22.94 -9.72
C GLY A 258 12.41 21.79 -8.97
N SER A 259 13.22 20.90 -8.42
CA SER A 259 12.81 19.81 -7.53
C SER A 259 13.81 19.63 -6.37
N ASN A 260 13.74 18.49 -5.66
CA ASN A 260 14.70 18.11 -4.63
C ASN A 260 16.15 18.13 -5.15
N PHE A 261 16.39 17.56 -6.34
CA PHE A 261 17.74 17.37 -6.89
C PHE A 261 17.94 17.99 -8.30
N GLY A 262 16.87 18.23 -9.05
CA GLY A 262 16.90 18.86 -10.37
C GLY A 262 16.70 20.37 -10.31
N ALA A 263 17.60 21.15 -10.93
CA ALA A 263 17.38 22.57 -11.15
C ALA A 263 16.50 22.81 -12.39
N GLY A 264 15.60 23.79 -12.31
CA GLY A 264 14.83 24.24 -13.47
C GLY A 264 15.70 24.97 -14.49
N GLY A 265 15.30 24.92 -15.75
CA GLY A 265 15.92 25.60 -16.87
C GLY A 265 15.58 27.09 -16.90
N GLU A 266 16.53 27.91 -17.33
CA GLU A 266 16.29 29.34 -17.57
C GLU A 266 15.42 29.55 -18.82
N GLY A 267 14.51 30.53 -18.80
CA GLY A 267 13.71 30.91 -19.96
C GLY A 267 14.53 31.62 -21.06
N GLY A 268 14.00 31.64 -22.28
CA GLY A 268 14.52 32.33 -23.45
C GLY A 268 14.76 33.85 -23.29
N LYS A 269 15.64 34.40 -24.14
CA LYS A 269 16.05 35.81 -24.13
C LYS A 269 15.08 36.70 -24.92
N ARG A 270 14.98 37.99 -24.57
CA ARG A 270 14.42 39.02 -25.47
C ARG A 270 15.25 39.18 -26.74
N TRP A 271 14.56 39.48 -27.85
CA TRP A 271 15.18 39.73 -29.16
C TRP A 271 16.11 40.95 -29.21
N CYS A 272 15.92 41.98 -28.36
CA CYS A 272 16.63 43.25 -28.48
C CYS A 272 17.91 43.39 -27.62
N ASN A 273 18.42 42.31 -27.00
CA ASN A 273 19.67 42.41 -26.24
C ASN A 273 20.92 42.46 -27.14
N VAL A 274 21.33 43.68 -27.49
CA VAL A 274 22.53 43.96 -28.30
C VAL A 274 23.86 43.52 -27.66
N ASN A 275 23.87 43.10 -26.39
CA ASN A 275 25.09 42.71 -25.65
C ASN A 275 25.19 41.21 -25.31
N GLY A 276 24.18 40.39 -25.62
CA GLY A 276 24.24 38.92 -25.46
C GLY A 276 23.95 38.36 -24.05
N ASP A 277 23.67 39.19 -23.05
CA ASP A 277 23.36 38.77 -21.68
C ASP A 277 22.03 37.96 -21.60
N ASN A 278 21.94 37.00 -20.68
CA ASN A 278 20.71 36.22 -20.45
C ASN A 278 19.61 37.14 -19.91
N ALA A 279 18.41 37.13 -20.51
CA ALA A 279 17.30 38.03 -20.16
C ALA A 279 16.05 37.34 -19.56
N GLY A 280 15.81 36.05 -19.85
CA GLY A 280 14.61 35.31 -19.44
C GLY A 280 14.48 35.01 -17.94
N GLY A 281 13.30 34.49 -17.56
CA GLY A 281 12.99 34.02 -16.21
C GLY A 281 14.01 33.00 -15.72
N ILE A 282 14.35 33.10 -14.44
CA ILE A 282 15.41 32.29 -13.85
C ILE A 282 14.89 30.89 -13.52
N GLY A 283 15.69 29.86 -13.78
CA GLY A 283 15.33 28.48 -13.44
C GLY A 283 15.22 28.27 -11.93
N GLY A 284 14.30 27.41 -11.51
CA GLY A 284 14.14 26.98 -10.13
C GLY A 284 15.42 26.33 -9.59
N LEU A 285 15.70 26.51 -8.31
CA LEU A 285 16.88 25.91 -7.69
C LEU A 285 16.58 24.48 -7.24
N SER A 286 17.55 23.59 -7.48
CA SER A 286 17.62 22.30 -6.79
C SER A 286 17.78 22.54 -5.29
N MET A 287 17.09 21.74 -4.48
CA MET A 287 17.15 21.84 -3.03
C MET A 287 18.39 21.17 -2.42
N THR A 288 19.12 20.32 -3.16
CA THR A 288 20.28 19.53 -2.71
C THR A 288 21.23 20.25 -1.74
N PRO A 289 21.63 21.53 -1.94
CA PRO A 289 22.55 22.21 -1.02
C PRO A 289 22.02 22.41 0.41
N TYR A 290 20.71 22.17 0.61
CA TYR A 290 19.99 22.40 1.86
C TYR A 290 19.35 21.12 2.42
N LEU A 291 19.64 19.95 1.82
CA LEU A 291 19.05 18.67 2.19
C LEU A 291 19.99 17.83 3.06
N SER A 292 19.43 17.21 4.09
CA SER A 292 19.90 15.92 4.58
C SER A 292 19.29 14.81 3.70
N GLN A 293 19.82 13.58 3.76
CA GLN A 293 19.10 12.41 3.24
C GLN A 293 17.68 12.35 3.89
N ASP A 294 16.73 11.72 3.20
CA ASP A 294 15.39 11.38 3.72
C ASP A 294 14.35 12.52 3.83
N LYS A 295 14.41 13.52 2.92
CA LYS A 295 13.40 14.60 2.84
C LYS A 295 12.58 14.54 1.57
N ALA A 296 11.29 14.85 1.68
CA ALA A 296 10.35 14.84 0.57
C ALA A 296 9.81 16.26 0.26
N PHE A 297 9.77 16.65 -1.02
CA PHE A 297 9.13 17.91 -1.43
C PHE A 297 8.28 17.70 -2.68
N LEU A 298 7.26 18.54 -2.82
CA LEU A 298 6.55 18.67 -4.08
C LEU A 298 7.48 19.30 -5.13
N GLY A 299 7.25 18.94 -6.39
CA GLY A 299 7.85 19.62 -7.52
C GLY A 299 7.53 21.11 -7.48
N GLY A 300 8.53 21.94 -7.77
CA GLY A 300 8.37 23.38 -7.86
C GLY A 300 7.58 23.76 -9.10
N ALA A 301 6.73 24.77 -9.00
CA ALA A 301 6.01 25.28 -10.16
C ALA A 301 6.96 25.99 -11.16
N GLY A 302 6.63 25.95 -12.45
CA GLY A 302 7.25 26.82 -13.44
C GLY A 302 6.91 28.30 -13.21
N GLY A 303 7.76 29.19 -13.70
CA GLY A 303 7.48 30.63 -13.72
C GLY A 303 6.60 30.99 -14.93
N PRO A 304 5.65 31.94 -14.81
CA PRO A 304 4.95 32.49 -15.97
C PRO A 304 5.85 33.42 -16.78
N GLY A 305 5.60 33.52 -18.09
CA GLY A 305 6.14 34.56 -18.96
C GLY A 305 5.31 35.85 -18.90
N PHE A 306 5.89 36.97 -19.36
CA PHE A 306 5.30 38.30 -19.18
C PHE A 306 5.40 39.19 -20.42
N ILE A 307 4.34 39.96 -20.72
CA ILE A 307 4.30 40.90 -21.86
C ILE A 307 3.85 42.29 -21.44
N THR A 308 2.64 42.42 -20.86
CA THR A 308 1.98 43.67 -20.47
C THR A 308 1.10 43.45 -19.23
N THR A 309 0.45 44.50 -18.70
CA THR A 309 -0.37 44.42 -17.48
C THR A 309 -1.65 43.57 -17.60
N SER A 310 -1.98 43.04 -18.78
CA SER A 310 -3.27 42.38 -19.04
C SER A 310 -3.19 41.02 -19.75
N ASN A 311 -2.01 40.53 -20.13
CA ASN A 311 -1.87 39.26 -20.85
C ASN A 311 -0.74 38.41 -20.24
N PHE A 312 -1.09 37.24 -19.69
CA PHE A 312 -0.22 36.39 -18.88
C PHE A 312 -0.29 34.96 -19.39
N SER A 313 0.85 34.27 -19.47
CA SER A 313 0.88 32.83 -19.67
C SER A 313 0.63 32.08 -18.34
N SER A 314 0.07 30.87 -18.40
CA SER A 314 -0.20 30.04 -17.22
C SER A 314 1.07 29.33 -16.78
N ALA A 315 1.45 29.51 -15.51
CA ALA A 315 2.58 28.79 -14.93
C ALA A 315 2.22 27.30 -14.74
N ALA A 316 3.12 26.40 -15.11
CA ALA A 316 2.89 24.96 -14.97
C ALA A 316 3.14 24.47 -13.54
N ASN A 317 2.31 23.55 -13.05
CA ASN A 317 2.45 23.00 -11.70
C ASN A 317 3.52 21.90 -11.66
N GLY A 318 4.19 21.76 -10.51
CA GLY A 318 5.14 20.66 -10.30
C GLY A 318 4.45 19.32 -10.00
N GLY A 319 5.21 18.23 -10.00
CA GLY A 319 4.75 16.88 -9.65
C GLY A 319 4.46 16.69 -8.16
N GLY A 320 3.58 15.74 -7.84
CA GLY A 320 3.19 15.38 -6.47
C GLY A 320 4.23 14.54 -5.72
N ILE A 321 3.84 14.02 -4.55
CA ILE A 321 4.61 13.07 -3.75
C ILE A 321 3.88 11.73 -3.73
N VAL A 322 4.62 10.62 -3.91
CA VAL A 322 4.13 9.26 -3.69
C VAL A 322 5.01 8.56 -2.68
N ILE A 323 4.41 7.96 -1.65
CA ILE A 323 5.11 7.18 -0.61
C ILE A 323 4.45 5.82 -0.51
N LEU A 324 5.18 4.75 -0.85
CA LEU A 324 4.68 3.37 -0.82
C LEU A 324 5.57 2.53 0.09
N PHE A 325 4.98 2.03 1.18
CA PHE A 325 5.63 1.15 2.13
C PHE A 325 4.94 -0.22 2.04
N ALA A 326 5.69 -1.24 1.62
CA ALA A 326 5.20 -2.60 1.57
C ALA A 326 6.31 -3.63 1.73
N GLU A 327 5.99 -4.89 2.02
CA GLU A 327 6.96 -5.96 1.89
C GLU A 327 7.20 -6.26 0.41
N THR A 328 6.12 -6.40 -0.35
CA THR A 328 6.15 -6.73 -1.78
C THR A 328 5.43 -5.68 -2.63
N ILE A 329 6.07 -5.24 -3.71
CA ILE A 329 5.46 -4.41 -4.76
C ILE A 329 5.43 -5.18 -6.08
N ILE A 330 4.24 -5.40 -6.63
CA ILE A 330 4.03 -6.07 -7.92
C ILE A 330 3.68 -5.02 -8.98
N GLY A 331 4.55 -4.78 -9.96
CA GLY A 331 4.40 -3.68 -10.91
C GLY A 331 3.47 -3.93 -12.12
N ASN A 332 3.27 -5.19 -12.54
CA ASN A 332 2.53 -5.64 -13.74
C ASN A 332 2.62 -4.76 -15.02
N GLY A 333 3.71 -4.00 -15.20
CA GLY A 333 3.89 -3.10 -16.35
C GLY A 333 3.29 -1.70 -16.18
N TYR A 334 2.61 -1.42 -15.07
CA TYR A 334 2.10 -0.10 -14.70
C TYR A 334 3.17 0.74 -13.99
N GLY A 335 2.80 1.97 -13.62
CA GLY A 335 3.77 2.91 -13.09
C GLY A 335 3.23 4.02 -12.20
N ILE A 336 4.17 4.82 -11.73
CA ILE A 336 3.97 6.02 -10.93
C ILE A 336 4.34 7.22 -11.81
N GLU A 337 3.36 8.07 -12.09
CA GLU A 337 3.48 9.29 -12.86
C GLU A 337 3.52 10.49 -11.90
N ALA A 338 4.72 10.98 -11.61
CA ALA A 338 4.97 12.12 -10.73
C ALA A 338 5.68 13.27 -11.47
N ASP A 339 5.45 13.38 -12.78
CA ASP A 339 6.02 14.43 -13.62
C ASP A 339 5.51 15.84 -13.27
N GLY A 340 6.35 16.84 -13.52
CA GLY A 340 5.91 18.23 -13.61
C GLY A 340 5.13 18.45 -14.90
N LEU A 341 4.14 19.35 -14.89
CA LEU A 341 3.36 19.62 -16.10
C LEU A 341 4.16 20.47 -17.09
N SER A 342 3.96 20.19 -18.37
CA SER A 342 4.25 21.13 -19.45
C SER A 342 3.09 22.14 -19.56
N PRO A 343 3.36 23.44 -19.75
CA PRO A 343 2.32 24.42 -20.01
C PRO A 343 1.68 24.14 -21.39
N THR A 344 0.38 24.38 -21.51
CA THR A 344 -0.32 24.27 -22.78
C THR A 344 0.11 25.37 -23.75
N ALA A 345 0.49 25.02 -24.97
CA ALA A 345 0.86 25.98 -26.00
C ALA A 345 -0.36 26.85 -26.36
N VAL A 346 -0.30 28.16 -26.12
CA VAL A 346 -1.40 29.07 -26.47
C VAL A 346 -1.19 29.59 -27.90
N MET A 347 -2.15 29.35 -28.80
CA MET A 347 -2.26 30.03 -30.10
C MET A 347 -2.75 31.47 -29.88
N PRO A 348 -1.95 32.52 -30.12
CA PRO A 348 -2.36 33.87 -29.77
C PRO A 348 -3.09 34.51 -30.96
N ASN A 349 -4.40 34.68 -30.84
CA ASN A 349 -5.13 35.72 -31.58
C ASN A 349 -4.94 37.12 -30.95
N GLY A 350 -3.86 37.34 -30.18
CA GLY A 350 -3.51 38.60 -29.52
C GLY A 350 -2.00 38.93 -29.61
N PRO A 351 -1.57 40.17 -29.30
CA PRO A 351 -0.18 40.58 -29.41
C PRO A 351 0.71 39.92 -28.33
N ALA A 352 1.27 38.77 -28.73
CA ALA A 352 2.61 38.22 -28.49
C ALA A 352 3.07 37.93 -27.04
N ASP A 353 2.98 36.66 -26.63
CA ASP A 353 3.27 36.12 -25.30
C ASP A 353 4.71 35.60 -25.13
N GLY A 354 5.32 35.82 -23.95
CA GLY A 354 6.55 35.14 -23.55
C GLY A 354 6.21 33.79 -22.94
N GLY A 355 6.92 32.72 -23.31
CA GLY A 355 6.55 31.36 -22.93
C GLY A 355 6.66 31.08 -21.42
N SER A 356 5.75 30.27 -20.90
CA SER A 356 5.77 29.73 -19.54
C SER A 356 6.85 28.67 -19.34
N GLY A 357 7.45 28.63 -18.14
CA GLY A 357 8.33 27.52 -17.76
C GLY A 357 7.55 26.27 -17.37
N GLY A 358 8.14 25.09 -17.60
CA GLY A 358 7.61 23.80 -17.17
C GLY A 358 7.73 23.56 -15.67
N GLY A 359 6.86 22.73 -15.10
CA GLY A 359 6.89 22.34 -13.68
C GLY A 359 8.02 21.37 -13.37
N GLY A 360 8.57 21.40 -12.17
CA GLY A 360 9.56 20.41 -11.71
C GLY A 360 8.91 19.07 -11.38
N GLY A 361 9.65 17.97 -11.56
CA GLY A 361 9.21 16.62 -11.17
C GLY A 361 9.04 16.45 -9.67
N GLY A 362 8.21 15.48 -9.28
CA GLY A 362 7.82 15.17 -7.92
C GLY A 362 8.84 14.35 -7.12
N THR A 363 8.40 13.83 -5.97
CA THR A 363 9.20 12.90 -5.15
C THR A 363 8.48 11.56 -5.05
N VAL A 364 9.18 10.47 -5.32
CA VAL A 364 8.68 9.10 -5.08
C VAL A 364 9.54 8.44 -4.03
N ILE A 365 8.92 7.81 -3.04
CA ILE A 365 9.59 7.04 -1.97
C ILE A 365 9.05 5.62 -1.99
N LEU A 366 9.93 4.64 -2.20
CA LEU A 366 9.60 3.23 -2.23
C LEU A 366 10.36 2.49 -1.13
N LYS A 367 9.64 1.96 -0.13
CA LYS A 367 10.18 1.00 0.83
C LYS A 367 9.56 -0.35 0.50
N ALA A 368 10.35 -1.27 -0.07
CA ALA A 368 9.94 -2.66 -0.23
C ALA A 368 11.09 -3.65 -0.24
N GLU A 369 10.82 -4.84 0.31
CA GLU A 369 11.74 -5.97 0.32
C GLU A 369 11.74 -6.70 -1.00
N ASN A 370 10.60 -6.80 -1.66
CA ASN A 370 10.46 -7.53 -2.92
C ASN A 370 9.81 -6.63 -3.97
N PHE A 371 10.36 -6.68 -5.17
CA PHE A 371 9.74 -6.08 -6.35
C PHE A 371 9.57 -7.18 -7.37
N THR A 372 8.35 -7.44 -7.80
CA THR A 372 8.04 -8.42 -8.84
C THR A 372 7.36 -7.71 -10.01
N SER A 373 7.56 -8.21 -11.24
CA SER A 373 7.09 -7.56 -12.47
C SER A 373 7.64 -6.14 -12.70
N ASN A 374 7.49 -5.60 -13.91
CA ASN A 374 8.04 -4.28 -14.22
C ASN A 374 7.21 -3.16 -13.57
N LEU A 375 7.87 -2.21 -12.89
CA LEU A 375 7.27 -0.98 -12.36
C LEU A 375 8.00 0.21 -12.98
N THR A 376 7.27 1.09 -13.65
CA THR A 376 7.86 2.33 -14.21
C THR A 376 7.62 3.51 -13.28
N VAL A 377 8.64 4.30 -12.98
CA VAL A 377 8.55 5.51 -12.16
C VAL A 377 8.99 6.71 -12.98
N ASN A 378 8.04 7.57 -13.33
CA ASN A 378 8.24 8.80 -14.06
C ASN A 378 8.23 9.98 -13.08
N ILE A 379 9.36 10.67 -13.01
CA ILE A 379 9.60 11.86 -12.17
C ILE A 379 10.31 12.90 -13.04
N ASN A 380 9.82 13.13 -14.24
CA ASN A 380 10.39 14.07 -15.19
C ASN A 380 9.96 15.51 -14.87
N GLY A 381 10.79 16.48 -15.25
CA GLY A 381 10.36 17.87 -15.32
C GLY A 381 9.50 18.08 -16.56
N GLY A 382 8.49 18.94 -16.47
CA GLY A 382 7.69 19.34 -17.62
C GLY A 382 8.46 20.25 -18.57
N ASP A 383 8.12 20.21 -19.85
CA ASP A 383 8.78 21.03 -20.88
C ASP A 383 8.40 22.50 -20.74
N GLY A 384 9.25 23.40 -21.23
CA GLY A 384 8.92 24.82 -21.36
C GLY A 384 8.00 25.05 -22.56
N GLU A 385 7.19 26.12 -22.50
CA GLU A 385 6.26 26.46 -23.59
C GLU A 385 7.01 26.79 -24.89
N ASP A 386 6.59 26.14 -25.98
CA ASP A 386 7.00 26.43 -27.35
C ASP A 386 6.30 27.70 -27.88
N LEU A 387 7.04 28.51 -28.63
CA LEU A 387 6.49 29.69 -29.29
C LEU A 387 6.39 29.48 -30.81
N ILE A 388 5.15 29.37 -31.30
CA ILE A 388 4.81 29.10 -32.70
C ILE A 388 4.70 30.35 -33.58
N THR A 389 4.81 31.55 -33.00
CA THR A 389 4.67 32.83 -33.74
C THR A 389 6.01 33.37 -34.26
N ASN A 390 5.94 34.33 -35.19
CA ASN A 390 7.10 35.05 -35.74
C ASN A 390 7.44 36.34 -34.96
N VAL A 391 6.91 36.51 -33.75
CA VAL A 391 7.02 37.74 -32.96
C VAL A 391 8.14 37.63 -31.91
N GLN A 392 8.70 38.77 -31.53
CA GLN A 392 10.01 38.92 -30.86
C GLN A 392 10.05 38.55 -29.35
N HIS A 393 9.66 37.32 -28.95
CA HIS A 393 9.73 36.84 -27.55
C HIS A 393 10.47 35.50 -27.39
N GLY A 394 10.92 35.20 -26.16
CA GLY A 394 11.66 33.98 -25.82
C GLY A 394 10.75 32.83 -25.36
N PRO A 395 11.09 31.55 -25.63
CA PRO A 395 10.32 30.39 -25.17
C PRO A 395 10.62 30.01 -23.71
N GLY A 396 9.77 29.20 -23.10
CA GLY A 396 9.87 28.78 -21.69
C GLY A 396 11.09 27.95 -21.34
N GLY A 397 11.53 27.99 -20.08
CA GLY A 397 12.55 27.05 -19.55
C GLY A 397 11.92 25.72 -19.11
N GLY A 398 12.61 24.60 -19.33
CA GLY A 398 12.11 23.28 -18.90
C GLY A 398 12.25 23.05 -17.39
N GLY A 399 11.39 22.26 -16.78
CA GLY A 399 11.42 21.93 -15.35
C GLY A 399 12.55 20.95 -14.99
N GLY A 400 13.06 20.99 -13.77
CA GLY A 400 14.01 20.00 -13.26
C GLY A 400 13.34 18.66 -12.99
N GLY A 401 14.01 17.54 -13.27
CA GLY A 401 13.50 16.20 -12.92
C GLY A 401 13.34 16.04 -11.40
N GLY A 402 12.47 15.15 -10.94
CA GLY A 402 12.20 14.80 -9.55
C GLY A 402 13.21 13.82 -8.94
N VAL A 403 12.84 13.15 -7.85
CA VAL A 403 13.71 12.20 -7.13
C VAL A 403 12.99 10.89 -6.79
N LEU A 404 13.73 9.77 -6.87
CA LEU A 404 13.35 8.49 -6.28
C LEU A 404 14.24 8.21 -5.06
N LEU A 405 13.59 8.05 -3.91
CA LEU A 405 14.17 7.56 -2.66
C LEU A 405 13.73 6.10 -2.49
N PHE A 406 14.67 5.18 -2.23
CA PHE A 406 14.33 3.76 -2.16
C PHE A 406 15.19 2.99 -1.15
N SER A 407 14.61 1.97 -0.50
CA SER A 407 15.20 1.32 0.70
C SER A 407 16.34 0.34 0.43
N LYS A 408 16.64 -0.01 -0.82
CA LYS A 408 17.64 -1.04 -1.18
C LYS A 408 18.97 -0.44 -1.63
N ALA A 409 20.07 -1.14 -1.37
CA ALA A 409 21.41 -0.70 -1.78
C ALA A 409 21.58 -0.52 -3.31
N ALA A 410 20.78 -1.24 -4.12
CA ALA A 410 20.74 -1.12 -5.56
C ALA A 410 19.30 -1.24 -6.07
N LEU A 411 18.97 -0.45 -7.09
CA LEU A 411 17.63 -0.46 -7.67
C LEU A 411 17.35 -1.82 -8.33
N PRO A 412 16.23 -2.49 -8.02
CA PRO A 412 15.86 -3.74 -8.66
C PRO A 412 15.74 -3.60 -10.18
N ALA A 413 16.10 -4.66 -10.93
CA ALA A 413 16.16 -4.61 -12.40
C ALA A 413 14.79 -4.36 -13.07
N ASN A 414 13.72 -4.70 -12.37
CA ASN A 414 12.33 -4.53 -12.78
C ASN A 414 11.75 -3.15 -12.44
N VAL A 415 12.47 -2.31 -11.69
CA VAL A 415 12.06 -0.91 -11.44
C VAL A 415 12.77 -0.01 -12.45
N ILE A 416 12.01 0.58 -13.36
CA ILE A 416 12.50 1.47 -14.41
C ILE A 416 12.21 2.91 -14.00
N VAL A 417 13.22 3.77 -13.96
CA VAL A 417 13.06 5.15 -13.47
C VAL A 417 13.42 6.15 -14.57
N ASN A 418 12.49 7.03 -14.90
CA ASN A 418 12.69 8.16 -15.81
C ASN A 418 12.65 9.46 -15.00
N SER A 419 13.75 10.21 -15.06
CA SER A 419 13.98 11.39 -14.20
C SER A 419 14.64 12.54 -14.95
N THR A 420 14.30 12.68 -16.24
CA THR A 420 14.85 13.72 -17.10
C THR A 420 14.32 15.09 -16.70
N GLY A 421 15.14 16.13 -16.88
CA GLY A 421 14.62 17.49 -16.87
C GLY A 421 13.81 17.71 -18.13
N GLY A 422 12.79 18.55 -18.06
CA GLY A 422 12.01 18.95 -19.22
C GLY A 422 12.86 19.74 -20.21
N ASP A 423 12.51 19.62 -21.48
CA ASP A 423 13.14 20.39 -22.54
C ASP A 423 12.79 21.87 -22.42
N GLY A 424 13.75 22.73 -22.74
CA GLY A 424 13.46 24.16 -22.88
C GLY A 424 12.68 24.36 -24.17
N GLY A 425 11.64 25.19 -24.12
CA GLY A 425 10.78 25.45 -25.27
C GLY A 425 11.56 25.99 -26.47
N VAL A 426 11.01 25.78 -27.66
CA VAL A 426 11.60 26.09 -28.95
C VAL A 426 10.81 27.22 -29.63
N HIS A 427 11.50 27.98 -30.48
CA HIS A 427 10.89 29.01 -31.32
C HIS A 427 10.85 28.54 -32.78
N ASN A 428 9.80 28.87 -33.53
CA ASN A 428 9.51 28.34 -34.88
C ASN A 428 10.57 28.67 -35.97
N ASP A 429 11.52 29.57 -35.70
CA ASP A 429 12.68 29.81 -36.58
C ASP A 429 13.85 28.82 -36.35
N GLY A 430 13.65 27.82 -35.48
CA GLY A 430 14.56 26.69 -35.26
C GLY A 430 15.77 27.02 -34.38
N ALA A 431 15.88 28.24 -33.85
CA ALA A 431 16.91 28.60 -32.89
C ALA A 431 16.32 28.58 -31.47
N ARG A 432 16.94 27.81 -30.56
CA ARG A 432 16.74 28.03 -29.12
C ARG A 432 17.22 29.44 -28.80
N ASN A 433 16.30 30.40 -28.67
CA ASN A 433 16.61 31.81 -28.38
C ASN A 433 17.09 32.00 -26.92
N GLY A 434 17.80 31.02 -26.35
CA GLY A 434 18.44 31.05 -25.05
C GLY A 434 17.67 30.36 -23.92
N SER A 435 16.56 29.66 -24.20
CA SER A 435 15.92 28.75 -23.25
C SER A 435 16.85 27.58 -22.94
N GLN A 436 16.80 27.10 -21.69
CA GLN A 436 17.56 25.96 -21.23
C GLN A 436 16.61 24.85 -20.82
N ASN A 437 17.01 23.62 -21.11
CA ASN A 437 16.39 22.44 -20.53
C ASN A 437 16.59 22.49 -19.02
N GLY A 438 15.62 21.94 -18.28
CA GLY A 438 15.85 21.62 -16.88
C GLY A 438 17.00 20.63 -16.75
N GLN A 439 17.68 20.68 -15.61
CA GLN A 439 18.64 19.64 -15.29
C GLN A 439 17.89 18.34 -15.02
N ALA A 440 18.42 17.22 -15.52
CA ALA A 440 18.00 15.92 -15.04
C ALA A 440 18.13 15.91 -13.52
N GLY A 441 17.02 15.66 -12.83
CA GLY A 441 17.00 15.61 -11.36
C GLY A 441 17.25 14.22 -10.80
N GLY A 442 17.55 13.26 -11.68
CA GLY A 442 17.66 11.84 -11.39
C GLY A 442 18.83 11.39 -10.54
N GLU A 443 18.95 11.89 -9.31
CA GLU A 443 19.61 11.08 -8.30
C GLU A 443 18.60 10.05 -7.78
N ILE A 444 18.90 8.77 -8.03
CA ILE A 444 18.33 7.66 -7.29
C ILE A 444 19.16 7.58 -6.01
N SER A 445 18.59 7.97 -4.87
CA SER A 445 19.29 7.93 -3.59
C SER A 445 18.79 6.78 -2.76
N LEU A 446 19.72 6.04 -2.16
CA LEU A 446 19.41 5.14 -1.06
C LEU A 446 18.72 5.96 0.04
N PHE A 447 17.56 5.46 0.46
CA PHE A 447 16.75 5.95 1.55
C PHE A 447 16.97 5.03 2.74
N ILE A 448 17.34 5.59 3.88
CA ILE A 448 17.34 4.85 5.14
C ILE A 448 16.11 5.36 5.89
N PRO A 449 15.03 4.57 5.98
CA PRO A 449 13.86 5.00 6.72
C PRO A 449 14.25 5.34 8.15
N ILE A 450 14.02 6.58 8.54
CA ILE A 450 13.83 6.92 9.94
C ILE A 450 12.34 6.75 10.16
N GLU A 451 11.92 5.50 10.32
CA GLU A 451 10.63 5.23 10.96
C GLU A 451 10.72 5.69 12.40
N ASN A 452 9.59 6.11 12.98
CA ASN A 452 9.52 6.18 14.42
C ASN A 452 9.81 4.75 14.90
N PRO A 453 10.88 4.47 15.65
CA PRO A 453 11.17 3.11 16.12
C PRO A 453 9.97 2.49 16.85
N ASN A 454 9.11 3.33 17.44
CA ASN A 454 7.83 2.92 18.03
C ASN A 454 6.72 2.48 17.03
N TYR A 455 6.93 2.58 15.70
CA TYR A 455 5.97 2.19 14.66
C TYR A 455 6.17 0.76 14.16
N ASN A 456 7.36 0.20 14.37
CA ASN A 456 7.70 -1.16 13.94
C ASN A 456 8.47 -1.95 15.01
N GLY A 457 8.68 -1.38 16.19
CA GLY A 457 9.49 -1.96 17.27
C GLY A 457 8.68 -2.84 18.22
N ASP A 458 7.69 -3.57 17.74
CA ASP A 458 7.14 -4.68 18.52
C ASP A 458 7.10 -5.92 17.61
N PRO A 459 8.27 -6.42 17.15
CA PRO A 459 8.34 -7.51 16.18
C PRO A 459 7.75 -8.82 16.74
N ASP A 460 7.68 -8.95 18.07
CA ASP A 460 7.16 -10.11 18.79
C ASP A 460 5.75 -9.88 19.40
N ASN A 461 5.20 -8.67 19.29
CA ASN A 461 3.82 -8.27 19.56
C ASN A 461 3.43 -8.34 21.07
N ASP A 462 4.34 -7.94 21.96
CA ASP A 462 4.21 -7.93 23.41
C ASP A 462 3.69 -6.60 24.00
N GLY A 463 3.72 -5.52 23.21
CA GLY A 463 3.24 -4.19 23.54
C GLY A 463 4.29 -3.17 24.01
N VAL A 464 5.59 -3.48 23.91
CA VAL A 464 6.73 -2.59 24.18
C VAL A 464 7.44 -2.25 22.84
N SER A 465 8.18 -1.14 22.79
CA SER A 465 8.90 -0.68 21.59
C SER A 465 10.38 -1.07 21.70
N GLU A 466 11.06 -1.61 20.68
CA GLU A 466 12.49 -2.01 20.68
C GLU A 466 13.47 -0.98 21.30
N ASP A 467 13.20 0.32 21.18
CA ASP A 467 14.03 1.36 21.82
C ASP A 467 13.89 1.38 23.37
N CYS A 468 12.89 0.67 23.91
CA CYS A 468 12.52 0.52 25.31
C CYS A 468 12.31 -0.96 25.71
N ASP A 469 12.37 -1.88 24.75
CA ASP A 469 12.50 -3.31 24.98
C ASP A 469 13.90 -3.53 25.51
N LEU A 470 13.98 -4.36 26.54
CA LEU A 470 15.25 -4.70 27.14
C LEU A 470 15.48 -6.20 27.00
N ASP A 471 14.66 -6.96 26.29
CA ASP A 471 14.67 -8.43 26.17
C ASP A 471 14.27 -8.80 24.72
N ASP A 472 15.14 -8.46 23.75
CA ASP A 472 14.87 -8.46 22.31
C ASP A 472 14.42 -9.85 21.74
N ASP A 473 14.60 -10.95 22.47
CA ASP A 473 14.23 -12.31 22.05
C ASP A 473 13.22 -13.04 22.96
N ASN A 474 12.70 -12.36 23.99
CA ASN A 474 11.66 -12.83 24.90
C ASN A 474 11.99 -14.15 25.61
N ASP A 475 13.27 -14.34 25.92
CA ASP A 475 13.76 -15.47 26.70
C ASP A 475 13.68 -15.21 28.23
N GLY A 476 13.38 -13.96 28.61
CA GLY A 476 13.22 -13.50 29.98
C GLY A 476 14.47 -12.85 30.58
N ILE A 477 15.48 -12.54 29.78
CA ILE A 477 16.77 -11.95 30.17
C ILE A 477 16.94 -10.59 29.51
N LEU A 478 17.54 -9.62 30.23
CA LEU A 478 17.72 -8.30 29.66
C LEU A 478 18.94 -8.23 28.71
N ASP A 479 18.90 -7.56 27.56
CA ASP A 479 19.99 -7.36 26.59
C ASP A 479 21.27 -6.79 27.24
N THR A 480 21.11 -6.03 28.33
CA THR A 480 22.25 -5.51 29.10
C THR A 480 23.01 -6.57 29.88
N ASP A 481 22.33 -7.67 30.21
CA ASP A 481 22.85 -8.85 30.89
C ASP A 481 23.39 -9.90 29.90
N GLU A 482 23.13 -9.74 28.59
CA GLU A 482 23.69 -10.56 27.50
C GLU A 482 25.07 -10.10 26.98
N TYR A 483 25.54 -8.93 27.40
CA TYR A 483 26.62 -8.24 26.69
C TYR A 483 28.05 -8.68 27.09
N ASP A 484 28.53 -9.83 26.57
CA ASP A 484 29.93 -10.01 26.18
C ASP A 484 30.06 -10.08 24.66
N ALA A 485 30.41 -8.95 24.04
CA ALA A 485 30.59 -8.78 22.59
C ALA A 485 31.66 -9.70 21.94
N SER A 486 32.28 -10.61 22.70
CA SER A 486 33.23 -11.61 22.21
C SER A 486 32.67 -13.04 22.12
N LEU A 487 31.45 -13.28 22.59
CA LEU A 487 30.76 -14.58 22.54
C LEU A 487 29.46 -14.47 21.71
N SER A 488 29.05 -15.58 21.09
CA SER A 488 27.71 -15.70 20.48
C SER A 488 26.66 -15.83 21.57
N ASP A 489 25.43 -15.38 21.32
CA ASP A 489 24.29 -15.60 22.22
C ASP A 489 24.21 -17.11 22.59
N PRO A 490 24.14 -17.47 23.88
CA PRO A 490 24.13 -18.86 24.33
C PRO A 490 22.92 -19.66 23.83
N PHE A 491 21.73 -19.06 23.71
CA PHE A 491 20.52 -19.75 23.27
C PHE A 491 20.31 -19.77 21.77
N GLY A 492 20.95 -18.88 21.03
CA GLY A 492 20.95 -18.87 19.57
C GLY A 492 21.54 -20.15 18.96
N ASP A 493 21.30 -20.34 17.66
CA ASP A 493 21.81 -21.46 16.88
C ASP A 493 22.74 -20.95 15.76
N SER A 494 24.01 -20.77 16.09
CA SER A 494 25.00 -20.21 15.16
C SER A 494 25.43 -21.19 14.05
N THR A 495 25.07 -22.47 14.15
CA THR A 495 25.43 -23.51 13.17
C THR A 495 24.25 -23.94 12.29
N GLY A 496 23.02 -23.56 12.65
CA GLY A 496 21.78 -23.83 11.93
C GLY A 496 21.33 -25.28 12.03
N ASN A 497 21.69 -25.98 13.11
CA ASN A 497 21.43 -27.41 13.31
C ASN A 497 20.30 -27.71 14.32
N GLY A 498 19.69 -26.69 14.91
CA GLY A 498 18.63 -26.76 15.91
C GLY A 498 19.10 -26.95 17.36
N THR A 499 20.40 -26.81 17.64
CA THR A 499 20.98 -26.97 18.99
C THR A 499 21.51 -25.62 19.49
N PRO A 500 21.12 -25.16 20.70
CA PRO A 500 21.61 -23.89 21.26
C PRO A 500 23.13 -23.84 21.39
N ASN A 501 23.74 -22.67 21.20
CA ASN A 501 25.19 -22.49 21.19
C ASN A 501 25.89 -22.94 22.47
N TYR A 502 25.27 -22.79 23.65
CA TYR A 502 25.82 -23.27 24.92
C TYR A 502 25.91 -24.80 25.02
N PHE A 503 25.19 -25.53 24.15
CA PHE A 503 25.04 -26.98 24.15
C PHE A 503 25.41 -27.61 22.79
N ASP A 504 25.98 -26.83 21.87
CA ASP A 504 26.33 -27.27 20.52
C ASP A 504 27.85 -27.45 20.37
N PRO A 505 28.36 -28.70 20.40
CA PRO A 505 29.79 -28.99 20.22
C PRO A 505 30.33 -28.66 18.83
N SER A 506 29.44 -28.39 17.87
CA SER A 506 29.80 -28.02 16.49
C SER A 506 30.05 -26.51 16.32
N THR A 507 29.78 -25.71 17.34
CA THR A 507 30.12 -24.28 17.35
C THR A 507 31.64 -24.09 17.30
N PRO A 508 32.16 -23.19 16.45
CA PRO A 508 33.57 -22.87 16.45
C PRO A 508 33.90 -22.24 17.81
N SER A 509 34.75 -22.91 18.59
CA SER A 509 35.22 -22.50 19.94
C SER A 509 34.48 -23.10 21.15
N PHE A 510 33.64 -24.14 20.98
CA PHE A 510 33.06 -24.88 22.11
C PHE A 510 34.14 -25.41 23.07
N ILE A 511 34.04 -25.08 24.36
CA ILE A 511 34.96 -25.54 25.41
C ILE A 511 34.13 -26.18 26.53
N ASP A 512 34.31 -27.46 26.78
CA ASP A 512 33.66 -28.20 27.87
C ASP A 512 34.76 -28.99 28.60
N ALA A 513 35.40 -28.39 29.60
CA ALA A 513 36.56 -28.98 30.28
C ALA A 513 36.18 -29.85 31.47
N ASN A 514 34.99 -29.67 32.05
CA ASN A 514 34.45 -30.48 33.14
C ASN A 514 33.60 -31.67 32.62
N ASN A 515 33.30 -31.68 31.32
CA ASN A 515 32.65 -32.75 30.57
C ASN A 515 31.15 -32.93 30.89
N ASP A 516 30.46 -31.86 31.29
CA ASP A 516 29.04 -31.87 31.65
C ASP A 516 28.09 -31.56 30.48
N GLY A 517 28.64 -31.14 29.33
CA GLY A 517 27.90 -30.86 28.11
C GLY A 517 27.50 -29.38 27.93
N ILE A 518 27.84 -28.50 28.87
CA ILE A 518 27.70 -27.05 28.74
C ILE A 518 29.05 -26.45 28.37
N ASP A 519 29.04 -25.42 27.54
CA ASP A 519 30.26 -24.69 27.21
C ASP A 519 30.71 -23.83 28.41
N ASP A 520 31.87 -24.15 29.00
CA ASP A 520 32.58 -23.49 30.11
C ASP A 520 32.67 -21.95 29.96
N ARG A 521 32.49 -21.41 28.75
CA ARG A 521 32.46 -19.95 28.53
C ARG A 521 31.18 -19.31 29.03
N TYR A 522 30.11 -20.09 29.17
CA TYR A 522 28.82 -19.68 29.70
C TYR A 522 28.51 -20.32 31.07
N ASP A 523 29.41 -21.15 31.61
CA ASP A 523 29.39 -21.75 32.95
C ASP A 523 30.77 -21.53 33.60
N THR A 524 30.93 -20.44 34.36
CA THR A 524 32.25 -19.96 34.83
C THR A 524 32.77 -20.76 36.03
N ASP A 525 31.87 -21.26 36.87
CA ASP A 525 32.21 -22.02 38.07
C ASP A 525 32.15 -23.54 37.86
N LEU A 526 31.74 -23.97 36.65
CA LEU A 526 31.82 -25.33 36.10
C LEU A 526 30.91 -26.31 36.84
N ASP A 527 29.72 -25.87 37.22
CA ASP A 527 28.77 -26.64 38.01
C ASP A 527 27.62 -27.28 37.19
N GLY A 528 27.57 -27.00 35.88
CA GLY A 528 26.55 -27.46 34.95
C GLY A 528 25.31 -26.56 34.90
N VAL A 529 25.39 -25.34 35.42
CA VAL A 529 24.37 -24.30 35.31
C VAL A 529 24.97 -23.09 34.60
N LEU A 530 24.26 -22.60 33.58
CA LEU A 530 24.64 -21.36 32.90
C LEU A 530 24.74 -20.20 33.90
N ASN A 531 25.79 -19.38 33.80
CA ASN A 531 26.07 -18.23 34.68
C ASN A 531 24.85 -17.31 34.93
N GLN A 532 23.95 -17.21 33.95
CA GLN A 532 22.74 -16.37 34.02
C GLN A 532 21.57 -17.01 34.79
N PHE A 533 21.60 -18.33 34.99
CA PHE A 533 20.66 -19.10 35.82
C PHE A 533 21.28 -19.59 37.13
N ASP A 534 22.60 -19.48 37.22
CA ASP A 534 23.34 -19.69 38.44
C ASP A 534 22.97 -18.59 39.45
N THR A 535 22.48 -19.04 40.60
CA THR A 535 22.10 -18.16 41.70
C THR A 535 23.04 -18.27 42.88
N ASP A 536 24.09 -19.10 42.82
CA ASP A 536 25.12 -19.26 43.85
C ASP A 536 26.53 -19.35 43.23
N SER A 537 27.02 -18.29 42.58
CA SER A 537 28.27 -18.27 41.79
C SER A 537 29.61 -18.63 42.47
N ASP A 538 29.59 -19.11 43.72
CA ASP A 538 30.73 -19.75 44.38
C ASP A 538 30.46 -21.17 44.92
N ASN A 539 29.29 -21.75 44.58
CA ASN A 539 28.81 -23.10 44.88
C ASN A 539 28.92 -23.46 46.38
N ASP A 540 28.54 -22.51 47.24
CA ASP A 540 28.55 -22.66 48.69
C ASP A 540 27.18 -23.01 49.29
N GLY A 541 26.13 -23.03 48.46
CA GLY A 541 24.76 -23.38 48.82
C GLY A 541 23.91 -22.22 49.36
N CYS A 542 24.34 -20.95 49.20
CA CYS A 542 23.56 -19.75 49.50
C CYS A 542 23.30 -18.90 48.24
N PRO A 543 22.04 -18.55 47.92
CA PRO A 543 21.77 -17.72 46.75
C PRO A 543 22.30 -16.28 46.90
N ASP A 544 22.91 -15.71 45.86
CA ASP A 544 23.53 -14.38 45.79
C ASP A 544 22.60 -13.25 46.26
N ALA A 545 21.29 -13.41 46.04
CA ALA A 545 20.26 -12.48 46.50
C ALA A 545 20.19 -12.32 48.05
N LEU A 546 20.78 -13.24 48.82
CA LEU A 546 20.89 -13.20 50.28
C LEU A 546 22.21 -12.59 50.79
N GLU A 547 23.18 -12.32 49.90
CA GLU A 547 24.51 -11.77 50.24
C GLU A 547 24.56 -10.24 50.34
N GLY A 548 23.52 -9.53 49.87
CA GLY A 548 23.23 -8.15 50.25
C GLY A 548 24.35 -7.13 50.02
N ASP A 549 24.46 -6.67 48.78
CA ASP A 549 24.88 -5.33 48.33
C ASP A 549 26.10 -4.67 49.02
N GLY A 550 27.24 -4.66 48.31
CA GLY A 550 28.24 -3.60 48.51
C GLY A 550 29.72 -3.94 48.38
N GLY A 551 30.14 -4.43 47.21
CA GLY A 551 31.36 -4.04 46.50
C GLY A 551 32.72 -4.43 47.08
N PHE A 552 33.55 -5.12 46.26
CA PHE A 552 35.00 -4.89 46.09
C PHE A 552 35.46 -5.59 44.80
N SER A 553 35.60 -4.86 43.69
CA SER A 553 36.89 -4.47 43.09
C SER A 553 37.76 -5.63 42.59
N LEU A 554 37.68 -5.84 41.27
CA LEU A 554 38.72 -6.41 40.41
C LEU A 554 40.12 -5.89 40.79
N THR A 555 40.95 -6.71 41.43
CA THR A 555 42.42 -6.64 41.36
C THR A 555 43.05 -7.86 42.03
N ASP A 556 43.42 -8.89 41.25
CA ASP A 556 44.79 -9.43 41.17
C ASP A 556 44.76 -10.79 40.46
N ILE A 557 45.25 -10.87 39.22
CA ILE A 557 46.07 -11.96 38.67
C ILE A 557 46.57 -11.47 37.29
N ASN A 558 47.88 -11.54 37.07
CA ASN A 558 48.46 -11.32 35.75
C ASN A 558 48.49 -12.62 34.94
N SER A 559 48.78 -12.46 33.64
CA SER A 559 48.62 -13.41 32.53
C SER A 559 49.46 -14.70 32.58
N SER A 560 49.50 -15.39 33.73
CA SER A 560 50.05 -16.75 33.88
C SER A 560 49.41 -17.58 35.01
N GLY A 561 48.24 -17.19 35.55
CA GLY A 561 47.32 -18.12 36.21
C GLY A 561 47.79 -18.88 37.46
N GLN A 562 48.61 -18.32 38.35
CA GLN A 562 48.75 -18.87 39.72
C GLN A 562 48.94 -17.80 40.80
N ILE A 563 48.39 -18.11 41.99
CA ILE A 563 48.25 -17.29 43.20
C ILE A 563 49.62 -17.01 43.84
N ASN A 564 49.92 -15.74 44.11
CA ASN A 564 51.02 -15.34 44.99
C ASN A 564 50.69 -15.66 46.46
N SER A 565 51.30 -16.72 46.99
CA SER A 565 51.68 -16.76 48.41
C SER A 565 53.21 -16.69 48.50
N SER A 566 53.76 -15.62 49.08
CA SER A 566 55.20 -15.53 49.37
C SER A 566 55.51 -15.87 50.83
N VAL A 567 56.19 -17.00 51.00
CA VAL A 567 57.20 -17.41 52.01
C VAL A 567 57.75 -16.36 53.00
N ASP A 568 58.16 -16.81 54.20
CA ASP A 568 59.60 -16.93 54.55
C ASP A 568 59.92 -17.99 55.64
N ALA A 569 61.16 -18.44 55.65
CA ALA A 569 61.65 -19.62 56.36
C ALA A 569 62.43 -19.29 57.64
N VAL A 570 62.06 -18.25 58.41
CA VAL A 570 61.46 -18.40 59.76
C VAL A 570 60.74 -17.11 60.16
N GLY A 571 59.47 -17.13 60.52
CA GLY A 571 58.61 -18.30 60.66
C GLY A 571 59.20 -19.40 61.56
N VAL A 572 59.38 -20.60 61.01
CA VAL A 572 60.46 -21.61 61.11
C VAL A 572 59.97 -22.70 60.19
N PRO A 573 60.82 -23.21 59.30
CA PRO A 573 60.51 -24.20 58.28
C PRO A 573 60.91 -25.61 58.75
N THR A 574 60.40 -26.65 58.10
CA THR A 574 61.06 -27.97 57.95
C THR A 574 60.50 -28.66 56.70
N SER A 575 61.25 -28.70 55.59
CA SER A 575 62.19 -29.79 55.18
C SER A 575 61.46 -31.00 54.61
N THR A 576 61.81 -31.67 53.51
CA THR A 576 62.99 -31.71 52.63
C THR A 576 62.74 -32.85 51.63
N GLY A 577 63.31 -32.77 50.44
CA GLY A 577 63.76 -33.96 49.69
C GLY A 577 63.01 -34.20 48.37
N THR A 578 63.44 -33.61 47.25
CA THR A 578 64.43 -34.15 46.29
C THR A 578 64.03 -35.45 45.58
N GLY A 579 63.82 -35.36 44.26
CA GLY A 579 64.62 -36.16 43.33
C GLY A 579 63.90 -37.12 42.39
N THR A 580 63.98 -36.77 41.10
CA THR A 580 64.27 -37.64 39.93
C THR A 580 63.16 -38.52 39.31
N SER A 581 62.70 -38.07 38.13
CA SER A 581 62.21 -38.84 36.96
C SER A 581 63.22 -39.93 36.51
N PRO A 582 62.88 -41.02 35.77
CA PRO A 582 62.14 -40.98 34.49
C PRO A 582 61.20 -42.17 34.12
N GLN A 583 60.46 -41.97 33.02
CA GLN A 583 59.69 -42.89 32.15
C GLN A 583 60.21 -44.35 32.05
N ILE A 584 59.42 -45.40 31.72
CA ILE A 584 58.65 -45.68 30.47
C ILE A 584 57.71 -46.91 30.69
N ASP A 585 56.46 -46.81 30.20
CA ASP A 585 55.54 -47.78 29.52
C ASP A 585 55.37 -49.26 30.01
N SER A 586 54.12 -49.67 30.30
CA SER A 586 53.29 -50.59 29.48
C SER A 586 52.33 -51.51 30.27
N ASP A 587 51.17 -50.99 30.72
CA ASP A 587 49.92 -51.78 30.96
C ASP A 587 48.71 -50.91 31.34
N GLY A 588 48.56 -49.72 30.74
CA GLY A 588 47.49 -48.75 31.02
C GLY A 588 46.16 -49.30 31.58
N SER A 589 46.01 -49.21 32.91
CA SER A 589 44.75 -48.92 33.61
C SER A 589 45.09 -48.64 35.07
N ALA A 590 44.83 -47.41 35.51
CA ALA A 590 45.09 -46.93 36.87
C ALA A 590 44.04 -47.47 37.86
N THR A 591 44.51 -47.95 39.00
CA THR A 591 43.76 -48.10 40.26
C THR A 591 44.43 -47.24 41.32
N ASN A 592 43.66 -46.41 42.05
CA ASN A 592 43.76 -46.15 43.50
C ASN A 592 42.69 -45.08 43.88
N ASP A 593 42.03 -45.02 45.04
CA ASP A 593 42.22 -45.70 46.32
C ASP A 593 41.03 -45.47 47.28
N SER A 594 40.78 -46.48 48.13
CA SER A 594 40.34 -46.41 49.55
C SER A 594 38.94 -45.85 49.92
N VAL A 595 38.19 -46.34 50.92
CA VAL A 595 38.54 -46.99 52.20
C VAL A 595 37.34 -47.82 52.72
N TYR A 596 37.57 -49.07 53.15
CA TYR A 596 36.95 -49.83 54.28
C TYR A 596 36.72 -51.33 53.98
N SER A 597 37.71 -52.16 54.30
CA SER A 597 37.49 -53.58 54.62
C SER A 597 38.59 -54.10 55.56
N ASP A 598 38.23 -54.50 56.77
CA ASP A 598 38.94 -55.51 57.56
C ASP A 598 38.01 -56.05 58.66
N LEU A 599 37.73 -57.37 58.63
CA LEU A 599 37.82 -58.34 59.75
C LEU A 599 36.88 -59.57 59.57
N CYS A 600 37.51 -60.76 59.45
CA CYS A 600 36.99 -62.13 59.72
C CYS A 600 35.88 -62.66 58.76
N ASP A 601 35.85 -63.88 58.22
CA ASP A 601 36.23 -65.23 58.67
C ASP A 601 36.23 -66.18 57.44
N ASN A 602 36.98 -67.28 57.50
CA ASN A 602 37.14 -68.34 56.49
C ASN A 602 36.41 -69.60 57.01
N ASP A 603 35.50 -70.29 56.34
CA ASP A 603 35.46 -70.79 54.96
C ASP A 603 34.01 -71.20 54.58
N ASP A 604 33.33 -70.35 53.81
CA ASP A 604 31.98 -70.55 53.23
C ASP A 604 31.92 -71.79 52.27
N ASP A 605 32.00 -73.01 52.83
CA ASP A 605 32.01 -74.28 52.08
C ASP A 605 30.88 -75.24 52.47
N GLY A 606 29.96 -74.82 53.36
CA GLY A 606 28.74 -75.55 53.69
C GLY A 606 28.95 -76.97 54.21
N ASN A 607 30.13 -77.29 54.77
CA ASN A 607 30.46 -78.64 55.22
C ASN A 607 31.26 -78.65 56.53
N PRO A 608 30.71 -79.20 57.63
CA PRO A 608 31.46 -79.53 58.84
C PRO A 608 32.41 -80.71 58.57
N ASN A 609 33.56 -80.43 57.97
CA ASN A 609 34.67 -81.37 57.87
C ASN A 609 35.73 -81.07 58.95
N GLY A 610 36.71 -81.97 59.12
CA GLY A 610 37.60 -82.02 60.29
C GLY A 610 38.55 -80.82 60.53
N THR A 611 38.42 -79.73 59.76
CA THR A 611 39.12 -78.45 59.98
C THR A 611 38.30 -77.41 60.73
N ASP A 612 37.00 -77.64 60.95
CA ASP A 612 36.11 -76.73 61.68
C ASP A 612 36.41 -76.72 63.20
N PRO A 613 36.64 -75.53 63.82
CA PRO A 613 36.82 -75.40 65.27
C PRO A 613 35.58 -75.69 66.13
N PHE A 614 34.36 -75.74 65.55
CA PHE A 614 33.09 -76.01 66.26
C PHE A 614 32.18 -77.05 65.55
N PRO A 615 32.63 -78.30 65.32
CA PRO A 615 31.95 -79.31 64.48
C PRO A 615 30.61 -79.85 65.05
N ASN A 616 30.09 -79.26 66.13
CA ASN A 616 28.85 -79.66 66.80
C ASN A 616 27.82 -78.51 66.91
N SER A 617 28.05 -77.36 66.26
CA SER A 617 27.12 -76.22 66.25
C SER A 617 26.91 -75.74 64.81
N PRO A 618 25.80 -76.11 64.13
CA PRO A 618 25.55 -75.66 62.77
C PRO A 618 25.36 -74.15 62.71
N THR A 619 25.75 -73.51 61.60
CA THR A 619 25.37 -72.13 61.26
C THR A 619 24.27 -72.13 60.18
N ALA A 620 23.38 -71.13 60.24
CA ALA A 620 22.31 -70.91 59.28
C ALA A 620 22.10 -69.39 59.10
N GLN A 621 21.87 -68.94 57.87
CA GLN A 621 21.66 -67.55 57.46
C GLN A 621 20.39 -67.38 56.61
N ASP A 622 19.92 -66.14 56.49
CA ASP A 622 18.69 -65.87 55.75
C ASP A 622 18.89 -65.97 54.22
N ASP A 623 17.88 -66.51 53.54
CA ASP A 623 17.85 -66.73 52.08
C ASP A 623 16.79 -65.88 51.37
N TYR A 624 16.92 -65.80 50.05
CA TYR A 624 15.96 -65.14 49.17
C TYR A 624 15.63 -66.01 47.95
N GLY A 625 14.36 -66.04 47.57
CA GLY A 625 13.91 -66.77 46.39
C GLY A 625 12.64 -66.19 45.78
N THR A 626 12.27 -66.67 44.61
CA THR A 626 11.02 -66.31 43.92
C THR A 626 10.18 -67.56 43.67
N ALA A 627 8.86 -67.46 43.83
CA ALA A 627 7.93 -68.55 43.51
C ALA A 627 6.81 -68.05 42.59
N THR A 628 6.48 -68.82 41.57
CA THR A 628 5.35 -68.50 40.68
C THR A 628 4.04 -68.89 41.34
N LEU A 629 3.05 -67.99 41.31
CA LEU A 629 1.75 -68.19 41.96
C LEU A 629 1.11 -69.52 41.53
N GLY A 630 0.86 -70.40 42.51
CA GLY A 630 0.21 -71.70 42.32
C GLY A 630 1.09 -72.81 41.73
N VAL A 631 2.39 -72.57 41.52
CA VAL A 631 3.35 -73.54 40.97
C VAL A 631 4.36 -73.96 42.04
N ALA A 632 4.64 -75.26 42.15
CA ALA A 632 5.68 -75.76 43.05
C ALA A 632 7.07 -75.34 42.53
N THR A 633 7.75 -74.49 43.30
CA THR A 633 9.04 -73.90 42.93
C THR A 633 10.12 -74.35 43.91
N ALA A 634 11.27 -74.80 43.40
CA ALA A 634 12.41 -75.17 44.23
C ALA A 634 13.30 -73.94 44.47
N ILE A 635 13.67 -73.71 45.73
CA ILE A 635 14.50 -72.62 46.23
C ILE A 635 15.70 -73.25 46.91
N ASN A 636 16.89 -72.87 46.48
CA ASN A 636 18.13 -73.32 47.11
C ASN A 636 18.33 -72.52 48.40
N ILE A 637 18.48 -73.23 49.51
CA ILE A 637 18.67 -72.67 50.86
C ILE A 637 19.95 -73.21 51.51
N LEU A 638 20.84 -73.78 50.70
CA LEU A 638 22.06 -74.44 51.16
C LEU A 638 23.33 -73.68 50.78
N ASP A 639 23.22 -72.58 50.02
CA ASP A 639 24.40 -71.88 49.48
C ASP A 639 25.22 -71.18 50.59
N ASN A 640 24.64 -70.99 51.77
CA ASN A 640 25.15 -70.24 52.92
C ASN A 640 24.91 -70.96 54.27
N ASP A 641 24.47 -72.22 54.24
CA ASP A 641 23.94 -72.97 55.39
C ASP A 641 24.62 -74.32 55.60
N ASP A 642 24.96 -74.67 56.85
CA ASP A 642 25.74 -75.88 57.19
C ASP A 642 24.88 -77.17 57.13
N PHE A 643 24.70 -77.75 55.94
CA PHE A 643 23.94 -78.99 55.75
C PHE A 643 24.73 -80.12 55.06
N LEU A 644 24.86 -81.26 55.75
CA LEU A 644 25.48 -82.48 55.21
C LEU A 644 24.44 -83.47 54.68
N THR A 645 24.59 -83.88 53.42
CA THR A 645 23.75 -84.93 52.82
C THR A 645 24.28 -86.34 53.13
N ASN A 646 23.38 -87.32 53.14
CA ASN A 646 23.63 -88.71 53.56
C ASN A 646 24.50 -89.54 52.58
N LEU A 647 25.25 -88.91 51.65
CA LEU A 647 25.81 -89.58 50.47
C LEU A 647 27.30 -89.95 50.55
N GLU A 648 27.99 -89.69 51.67
CA GLU A 648 29.36 -90.18 51.88
C GLU A 648 29.40 -91.41 52.79
N ALA A 649 29.73 -92.56 52.20
CA ALA A 649 29.87 -93.83 52.90
C ALA A 649 31.13 -93.82 53.80
N ASN A 650 30.99 -93.34 55.05
CA ASN A 650 31.63 -93.85 56.30
C ASN A 650 31.66 -92.85 57.48
N ASN A 651 30.80 -91.84 57.55
CA ASN A 651 30.65 -91.02 58.76
C ASN A 651 29.17 -90.93 59.19
N ILE A 652 28.92 -91.14 60.48
CA ILE A 652 27.63 -90.91 61.12
C ILE A 652 27.63 -89.41 61.44
N GLY A 653 26.92 -88.63 60.64
CA GLY A 653 26.61 -87.23 60.90
C GLY A 653 25.14 -87.02 60.55
N THR A 654 24.34 -86.60 61.52
CA THR A 654 22.87 -86.57 61.44
C THR A 654 22.36 -85.14 61.48
N THR A 655 22.42 -84.42 60.36
CA THR A 655 21.78 -83.10 60.20
C THR A 655 20.35 -83.22 59.64
N ALA A 656 19.42 -82.42 60.15
CA ALA A 656 18.03 -82.37 59.68
C ALA A 656 17.57 -80.92 59.51
N ILE A 657 16.87 -80.64 58.40
CA ILE A 657 16.17 -79.36 58.17
C ILE A 657 14.70 -79.55 58.47
N LEU A 658 14.15 -78.66 59.30
CA LEU A 658 12.76 -78.72 59.74
C LEU A 658 12.12 -77.33 59.63
N ASP A 659 10.92 -77.27 59.06
CA ASP A 659 10.05 -76.10 59.20
C ASP A 659 9.73 -75.89 60.68
N THR A 660 9.91 -74.67 61.16
CA THR A 660 9.52 -74.29 62.53
C THR A 660 8.03 -73.97 62.65
N GLY A 661 7.36 -73.74 61.51
CA GLY A 661 5.94 -73.42 61.41
C GLY A 661 5.58 -72.00 61.88
N THR A 662 6.56 -71.09 61.99
CA THR A 662 6.38 -69.73 62.54
C THR A 662 6.53 -68.60 61.52
N GLY A 663 6.63 -68.90 60.22
CA GLY A 663 6.72 -67.91 59.13
C GLY A 663 5.36 -67.33 58.68
N THR A 664 5.38 -66.38 57.74
CA THR A 664 4.16 -65.80 57.15
C THR A 664 3.62 -66.58 55.95
N ALA A 665 4.41 -67.51 55.39
CA ALA A 665 3.97 -68.37 54.30
C ALA A 665 2.76 -69.22 54.69
N THR A 666 1.70 -69.13 53.88
CA THR A 666 0.45 -69.89 54.04
C THR A 666 0.34 -71.06 53.06
N GLY A 667 1.29 -71.16 52.14
CA GLY A 667 1.43 -72.21 51.14
C GLY A 667 1.91 -73.56 51.66
N ILE A 668 2.17 -74.47 50.73
CA ILE A 668 2.74 -75.79 51.01
C ILE A 668 4.26 -75.69 50.98
N ILE A 669 4.89 -76.09 52.08
CA ILE A 669 6.34 -76.10 52.29
C ILE A 669 6.80 -77.56 52.35
N GLN A 670 7.78 -77.93 51.54
CA GLN A 670 8.37 -79.26 51.54
C GLN A 670 9.89 -79.17 51.35
N PHE A 671 10.69 -79.82 52.18
CA PHE A 671 12.14 -79.91 51.98
C PHE A 671 12.50 -81.22 51.27
N ASP A 672 13.42 -81.17 50.31
CA ASP A 672 13.96 -82.38 49.69
C ASP A 672 15.11 -82.93 50.54
N GLU A 673 14.90 -84.09 51.15
CA GLU A 673 15.89 -84.73 52.04
C GLU A 673 17.19 -85.14 51.35
N ASN A 674 17.24 -85.18 50.00
CA ASN A 674 18.46 -85.55 49.26
C ASN A 674 19.27 -84.35 48.77
N THR A 675 18.61 -83.21 48.50
CA THR A 675 19.24 -82.01 47.97
C THR A 675 19.20 -80.82 48.92
N GLY A 676 18.48 -80.91 50.04
CA GLY A 676 18.26 -79.87 51.05
C GLY A 676 17.51 -78.61 50.60
N ASN A 677 17.23 -78.46 49.31
CA ASN A 677 16.38 -77.39 48.77
C ASN A 677 14.97 -77.36 49.39
N LEU A 678 14.45 -76.15 49.57
CA LEU A 678 13.06 -75.88 49.90
C LEU A 678 12.20 -75.90 48.63
N ILE A 679 11.11 -76.64 48.62
CA ILE A 679 10.06 -76.57 47.59
C ILE A 679 8.87 -75.82 48.19
N TYR A 680 8.53 -74.69 47.58
CA TYR A 680 7.40 -73.86 47.98
C TYR A 680 6.31 -73.82 46.92
N THR A 681 5.05 -73.98 47.33
CA THR A 681 3.87 -73.73 46.49
C THR A 681 2.98 -72.72 47.20
N SER A 682 2.73 -71.57 46.57
CA SER A 682 2.03 -70.45 47.22
C SER A 682 0.61 -70.82 47.70
N GLY A 683 0.20 -70.21 48.80
CA GLY A 683 -1.12 -70.39 49.40
C GLY A 683 -2.22 -69.69 48.61
N ALA A 684 -3.47 -70.13 48.78
CA ALA A 684 -4.63 -69.54 48.10
C ALA A 684 -4.97 -68.09 48.53
N LEU A 685 -4.27 -67.56 49.55
CA LEU A 685 -4.46 -66.21 50.09
C LEU A 685 -3.28 -65.27 49.76
N GLU A 686 -2.27 -65.76 49.04
CA GLU A 686 -1.10 -64.99 48.59
C GLU A 686 -1.34 -64.47 47.16
N THR A 687 -0.82 -63.28 46.86
CA THR A 687 -1.00 -62.53 45.60
C THR A 687 0.34 -62.14 44.98
N ILE A 688 0.33 -61.80 43.69
CA ILE A 688 1.53 -61.36 42.96
C ILE A 688 2.10 -60.11 43.65
N GLY A 689 3.41 -60.12 43.93
CA GLY A 689 4.11 -59.06 44.65
C GLY A 689 4.23 -59.28 46.16
N ASP A 690 3.53 -60.25 46.74
CA ASP A 690 3.68 -60.58 48.16
C ASP A 690 5.09 -61.15 48.44
N ILE A 691 5.66 -60.77 49.59
CA ILE A 691 6.86 -61.40 50.16
C ILE A 691 6.43 -62.25 51.35
N VAL A 692 6.57 -63.56 51.24
CA VAL A 692 6.23 -64.52 52.30
C VAL A 692 7.48 -65.12 52.90
N THR A 693 7.45 -65.40 54.19
CA THR A 693 8.62 -65.90 54.93
C THR A 693 8.41 -67.32 55.41
N VAL A 694 9.41 -68.17 55.21
CA VAL A 694 9.49 -69.50 55.81
C VAL A 694 10.65 -69.50 56.79
N ILE A 695 10.38 -69.90 58.04
CA ILE A 695 11.41 -69.97 59.09
C ILE A 695 11.77 -71.44 59.31
N TYR A 696 13.02 -71.80 59.12
CA TYR A 696 13.48 -73.18 59.22
C TYR A 696 14.65 -73.32 60.20
N ASN A 697 14.84 -74.53 60.72
CA ASN A 697 15.96 -74.87 61.58
C ASN A 697 16.88 -75.89 60.89
N VAL A 698 18.18 -75.64 60.98
CA VAL A 698 19.23 -76.61 60.67
C VAL A 698 19.73 -77.21 61.99
N CYS A 699 19.49 -78.49 62.22
CA CYS A 699 19.79 -79.16 63.48
C CYS A 699 20.88 -80.23 63.31
N ASN A 700 21.90 -80.21 64.17
CA ASN A 700 22.80 -81.35 64.38
C ASN A 700 22.23 -82.24 65.50
N THR A 701 21.93 -83.50 65.17
CA THR A 701 21.25 -84.45 66.06
C THR A 701 22.19 -85.46 66.73
N ASP A 702 23.52 -85.32 66.57
CA ASP A 702 24.51 -86.13 67.28
C ASP A 702 24.67 -85.76 68.78
N PRO A 703 24.65 -84.47 69.19
CA PRO A 703 24.57 -84.08 70.60
C PRO A 703 23.18 -84.32 71.18
N ASN A 704 23.06 -84.73 72.47
CA ASN A 704 21.76 -84.82 73.16
C ASN A 704 21.71 -83.85 74.36
N PRO A 705 20.79 -82.87 74.37
CA PRO A 705 19.79 -82.58 73.32
C PRO A 705 20.42 -81.96 72.05
N ASP A 706 19.72 -82.11 70.92
CA ASP A 706 20.12 -81.60 69.59
C ASP A 706 20.43 -80.09 69.64
N VAL A 707 21.40 -79.66 68.83
CA VAL A 707 21.80 -78.26 68.70
C VAL A 707 21.36 -77.75 67.33
N CYS A 708 20.58 -76.68 67.29
CA CYS A 708 20.00 -76.13 66.06
C CYS A 708 20.34 -74.64 65.89
N ALA A 709 20.49 -74.22 64.64
CA ALA A 709 20.46 -72.82 64.20
C ALA A 709 19.16 -72.56 63.43
N THR A 710 18.68 -71.31 63.47
CA THR A 710 17.42 -70.87 62.84
C THR A 710 17.72 -69.82 61.78
N ALA A 711 17.10 -69.98 60.61
CA ALA A 711 17.21 -69.07 59.48
C ALA A 711 15.83 -68.82 58.84
N THR A 712 15.77 -67.80 57.99
CA THR A 712 14.55 -67.36 57.30
C THR A 712 14.77 -67.29 55.81
N VAL A 713 13.84 -67.82 55.00
CA VAL A 713 13.81 -67.56 53.56
C VAL A 713 12.66 -66.62 53.21
N ASN A 714 12.98 -65.52 52.53
CA ASN A 714 12.02 -64.55 52.00
C ASN A 714 11.70 -64.89 50.53
N ILE A 715 10.43 -65.19 50.25
CA ILE A 715 9.97 -65.66 48.95
C ILE A 715 9.04 -64.62 48.32
N THR A 716 9.41 -64.06 47.17
CA THR A 716 8.55 -63.14 46.41
C THR A 716 7.66 -63.91 45.42
N ILE A 717 6.36 -63.60 45.39
CA ILE A 717 5.38 -64.26 44.50
C ILE A 717 5.27 -63.53 43.16
N VAL A 718 5.45 -64.23 42.04
CA VAL A 718 5.38 -63.67 40.66
C VAL A 718 4.29 -64.32 39.78
N GLY A 719 3.83 -63.61 38.74
CA GLY A 719 2.78 -64.01 37.79
C GLY A 719 3.25 -64.82 36.57
N THR A 720 2.33 -65.10 35.61
CA THR A 720 2.62 -65.70 34.29
C THR A 720 2.47 -64.66 33.18
N ASN A 721 3.37 -64.64 32.20
CA ASN A 721 3.39 -63.70 31.08
C ASN A 721 2.03 -63.56 30.36
N GLN A 722 1.52 -62.33 30.28
CA GLN A 722 0.31 -61.91 29.59
C GLN A 722 0.63 -61.31 28.22
N ALA A 723 -0.37 -61.27 27.33
CA ALA A 723 -0.20 -60.65 26.03
C ALA A 723 -0.28 -59.12 26.13
N PRO A 724 0.42 -58.38 25.26
CA PRO A 724 0.24 -56.94 25.18
C PRO A 724 -1.18 -56.57 24.72
N VAL A 725 -1.58 -55.33 24.99
CA VAL A 725 -2.86 -54.74 24.59
C VAL A 725 -2.59 -53.69 23.52
N ALA A 726 -2.98 -54.00 22.28
CA ALA A 726 -2.91 -53.09 21.13
C ALA A 726 -4.21 -52.27 20.99
N ILE A 727 -4.09 -50.97 20.71
CA ILE A 727 -5.17 -49.99 20.57
C ILE A 727 -5.22 -49.48 19.13
N THR A 728 -6.40 -49.19 18.59
CA THR A 728 -6.50 -48.63 17.23
C THR A 728 -6.15 -47.14 17.23
N ASP A 729 -5.20 -46.74 16.39
CA ASP A 729 -4.87 -45.34 16.19
C ASP A 729 -5.71 -44.72 15.07
N ASN A 730 -6.06 -43.45 15.25
CA ASN A 730 -6.76 -42.67 14.24
C ASN A 730 -5.96 -41.41 13.91
N TYR A 731 -5.74 -41.16 12.63
CA TYR A 731 -5.09 -39.95 12.10
C TYR A 731 -6.04 -39.26 11.12
N SER A 732 -5.87 -37.95 10.97
CA SER A 732 -6.56 -37.16 9.95
C SER A 732 -5.51 -36.33 9.22
N ILE A 733 -5.51 -36.39 7.90
CA ILE A 733 -4.55 -35.69 7.02
C ILE A 733 -5.27 -35.16 5.79
N ASP A 734 -4.64 -34.24 5.08
CA ASP A 734 -5.08 -33.80 3.76
C ASP A 734 -4.40 -34.65 2.67
N GLU A 735 -5.02 -34.81 1.49
CA GLU A 735 -4.55 -35.72 0.42
C GLU A 735 -3.16 -35.40 -0.15
N ASP A 736 -2.65 -34.20 0.10
CA ASP A 736 -1.30 -33.75 -0.29
C ASP A 736 -0.27 -33.77 0.85
N THR A 737 -0.63 -34.32 2.00
CA THR A 737 0.22 -34.30 3.19
C THR A 737 0.62 -35.69 3.65
N THR A 738 1.82 -35.81 4.21
CA THR A 738 2.29 -37.03 4.88
C THR A 738 2.12 -36.92 6.38
N VAL A 739 1.97 -38.05 7.08
CA VAL A 739 1.89 -38.08 8.55
C VAL A 739 2.82 -39.11 9.15
N GLN A 740 3.49 -38.72 10.23
CA GLN A 740 4.22 -39.67 11.06
C GLN A 740 3.24 -40.48 11.91
N LEU A 741 3.31 -41.80 11.80
CA LEU A 741 2.53 -42.73 12.61
C LEU A 741 3.31 -43.10 13.88
N LEU A 742 2.59 -43.21 14.99
CA LEU A 742 3.08 -43.68 16.28
C LEU A 742 2.31 -44.92 16.74
N PRO A 743 2.52 -46.11 16.13
CA PRO A 743 1.70 -47.30 16.38
C PRO A 743 1.76 -47.86 17.80
N LEU A 744 2.71 -47.42 18.63
CA LEU A 744 2.81 -47.85 20.04
C LEU A 744 2.12 -46.87 21.01
N ALA A 745 1.59 -45.74 20.51
CA ALA A 745 1.01 -44.71 21.35
C ALA A 745 -0.27 -45.22 22.04
N GLY A 746 -0.21 -45.41 23.36
CA GLY A 746 -1.35 -45.91 24.14
C GLY A 746 -1.43 -47.44 24.23
N ASP A 747 -0.55 -48.15 23.54
CA ASP A 747 -0.39 -49.60 23.73
C ASP A 747 0.30 -49.89 25.07
N SER A 748 0.00 -51.04 25.68
CA SER A 748 0.55 -51.41 26.99
C SER A 748 0.66 -52.91 27.19
N ASP A 749 1.59 -53.32 28.05
CA ASP A 749 1.67 -54.71 28.53
C ASP A 749 1.18 -54.81 29.99
N PRO A 750 0.21 -55.70 30.31
CA PRO A 750 -0.30 -55.87 31.66
C PRO A 750 0.73 -56.26 32.73
N ASP A 751 1.81 -56.93 32.34
CA ASP A 751 2.88 -57.36 33.23
C ASP A 751 4.10 -56.41 33.20
N GLY A 752 4.04 -55.36 32.35
CA GLY A 752 5.04 -54.28 32.27
C GLY A 752 6.23 -54.58 31.35
N ASP A 753 6.12 -55.59 30.49
CA ASP A 753 7.15 -55.92 29.51
C ASP A 753 7.23 -54.88 28.37
N ASP A 754 8.43 -54.69 27.82
CA ASP A 754 8.64 -53.82 26.65
C ASP A 754 7.95 -54.40 25.41
N ILE A 755 7.25 -53.54 24.67
CA ILE A 755 6.51 -53.90 23.45
C ILE A 755 7.26 -53.46 22.18
N ASN A 756 7.25 -54.31 21.16
CA ASN A 756 7.86 -54.04 19.86
C ASN A 756 6.84 -54.20 18.72
N ILE A 757 7.00 -53.45 17.63
CA ILE A 757 6.19 -53.61 16.41
C ILE A 757 6.79 -54.73 15.54
N ASP A 758 6.02 -55.78 15.30
CA ASP A 758 6.44 -56.94 14.50
C ASP A 758 6.16 -56.76 13.00
N SER A 759 5.00 -56.22 12.64
CA SER A 759 4.59 -56.10 11.24
C SER A 759 3.56 -55.00 10.99
N ILE A 760 3.60 -54.45 9.77
CA ILE A 760 2.61 -53.50 9.25
C ILE A 760 2.03 -54.08 7.97
N ASN A 761 0.69 -54.11 7.88
CA ASN A 761 -0.05 -54.68 6.76
C ASN A 761 0.40 -56.11 6.38
N GLY A 762 0.82 -56.90 7.38
CA GLY A 762 1.33 -58.26 7.20
C GLY A 762 2.78 -58.37 6.69
N VAL A 763 3.50 -57.25 6.54
CA VAL A 763 4.94 -57.22 6.21
C VAL A 763 5.75 -57.10 7.50
N ALA A 764 6.63 -58.08 7.74
CA ALA A 764 7.46 -58.10 8.94
C ALA A 764 8.53 -57.00 8.92
N LEU A 765 8.69 -56.32 10.05
CA LEU A 765 9.66 -55.25 10.21
C LEU A 765 11.05 -55.81 10.53
N THR A 766 12.10 -55.19 9.99
CA THR A 766 13.49 -55.55 10.30
C THR A 766 14.18 -54.37 10.99
N PRO A 767 14.57 -54.49 12.27
CA PRO A 767 15.17 -53.38 13.01
C PRO A 767 16.40 -52.79 12.32
N GLY A 768 16.46 -51.46 12.24
CA GLY A 768 17.57 -50.70 11.65
C GLY A 768 17.66 -50.73 10.12
N ILE A 769 16.62 -51.23 9.42
CA ILE A 769 16.56 -51.25 7.96
C ILE A 769 15.36 -50.42 7.50
N ALA A 770 15.61 -49.49 6.58
CA ALA A 770 14.54 -48.74 5.94
C ALA A 770 13.67 -49.66 5.07
N GLN A 771 12.35 -49.55 5.19
CA GLN A 771 11.38 -50.40 4.50
C GLN A 771 10.23 -49.56 3.96
N GLN A 772 9.74 -49.93 2.77
CA GLN A 772 8.61 -49.29 2.12
C GLN A 772 7.51 -50.34 1.93
N ILE A 773 6.32 -50.08 2.48
CA ILE A 773 5.21 -51.01 2.58
C ILE A 773 4.00 -50.44 1.88
N ALA A 774 3.55 -51.11 0.82
CA ALA A 774 2.30 -50.74 0.15
C ALA A 774 1.11 -51.05 1.06
N VAL A 775 0.24 -50.06 1.22
CA VAL A 775 -1.05 -50.16 1.92
C VAL A 775 -2.17 -49.77 0.97
N PRO A 776 -3.45 -50.05 1.27
CA PRO A 776 -4.55 -49.59 0.44
C PRO A 776 -4.50 -48.05 0.28
N ASN A 777 -4.49 -47.56 -0.96
CA ASN A 777 -4.53 -46.14 -1.29
C ASN A 777 -3.43 -45.29 -0.61
N GLY A 778 -2.24 -45.86 -0.43
CA GLY A 778 -1.08 -45.15 0.08
C GLY A 778 0.15 -46.03 0.29
N LEU A 779 1.15 -45.47 0.94
CA LEU A 779 2.46 -46.06 1.17
C LEU A 779 2.93 -45.75 2.60
N VAL A 780 3.52 -46.72 3.27
CA VAL A 780 4.16 -46.52 4.58
C VAL A 780 5.66 -46.68 4.40
N ASP A 781 6.40 -45.62 4.69
CA ASP A 781 7.86 -45.58 4.71
C ASP A 781 8.37 -45.65 6.15
N ILE A 782 9.36 -46.49 6.37
CA ILE A 782 10.01 -46.69 7.66
C ILE A 782 11.48 -46.41 7.46
N ASP A 783 12.07 -45.50 8.24
CA ASP A 783 13.48 -45.17 8.12
C ASP A 783 14.39 -46.09 8.96
N ASN A 784 15.70 -45.83 8.94
CA ASN A 784 16.68 -46.61 9.69
C ASN A 784 16.68 -46.34 11.20
N LEU A 785 15.98 -45.30 11.66
CA LEU A 785 15.79 -44.95 13.06
C LEU A 785 14.45 -45.47 13.61
N GLY A 786 13.59 -46.02 12.76
CA GLY A 786 12.28 -46.57 13.13
C GLY A 786 11.13 -45.55 13.06
N VAL A 787 11.35 -44.39 12.44
CA VAL A 787 10.29 -43.42 12.14
C VAL A 787 9.40 -43.99 11.05
N ILE A 788 8.09 -43.97 11.27
CA ILE A 788 7.07 -44.55 10.37
C ILE A 788 6.25 -43.39 9.79
N ILE A 789 6.24 -43.24 8.48
CA ILE A 789 5.55 -42.16 7.76
C ILE A 789 4.55 -42.77 6.79
N PHE A 790 3.31 -42.28 6.79
CA PHE A 790 2.30 -42.61 5.79
C PHE A 790 2.18 -41.49 4.76
N THR A 791 2.14 -41.88 3.49
CA THR A 791 1.87 -41.02 2.34
C THR A 791 0.63 -41.55 1.61
N PRO A 792 -0.45 -40.76 1.45
CA PRO A 792 -1.61 -41.17 0.66
C PRO A 792 -1.25 -41.37 -0.82
N ALA A 793 -2.06 -42.13 -1.55
CA ALA A 793 -1.96 -42.16 -3.00
C ALA A 793 -2.35 -40.79 -3.56
N ALA A 794 -1.70 -40.37 -4.66
CA ALA A 794 -2.01 -39.10 -5.31
C ALA A 794 -3.52 -38.96 -5.59
N ASP A 795 -4.06 -37.79 -5.23
CA ASP A 795 -5.44 -37.35 -5.42
C ASP A 795 -6.49 -38.29 -4.79
N TYR A 796 -6.09 -39.06 -3.76
CA TYR A 796 -7.01 -39.92 -3.01
C TYR A 796 -7.53 -39.23 -1.76
N ASN A 797 -8.83 -38.96 -1.75
CA ASN A 797 -9.60 -38.65 -0.55
C ASN A 797 -10.47 -39.83 -0.10
N GLY A 798 -10.54 -40.00 1.22
CA GLY A 798 -11.30 -41.07 1.87
C GLY A 798 -10.53 -41.76 2.98
N GLN A 799 -11.18 -42.75 3.60
CA GLN A 799 -10.58 -43.49 4.72
C GLN A 799 -9.62 -44.57 4.21
N VAL A 800 -8.42 -44.62 4.81
CA VAL A 800 -7.43 -45.69 4.67
C VAL A 800 -7.39 -46.50 5.97
N THR A 801 -7.28 -47.83 5.87
CA THR A 801 -7.20 -48.70 7.04
C THR A 801 -6.29 -49.89 6.78
N PHE A 802 -5.32 -50.13 7.67
CA PHE A 802 -4.44 -51.29 7.62
C PHE A 802 -4.03 -51.77 9.02
N PRO A 803 -3.77 -53.08 9.22
CA PRO A 803 -3.44 -53.64 10.53
C PRO A 803 -1.95 -53.50 10.87
N TYR A 804 -1.63 -53.47 12.16
CA TYR A 804 -0.27 -53.64 12.71
C TYR A 804 -0.25 -54.67 13.86
N VAL A 805 0.90 -55.29 14.10
CA VAL A 805 1.08 -56.33 15.12
C VAL A 805 2.20 -55.93 16.08
N ILE A 806 1.97 -56.09 17.38
CA ILE A 806 2.96 -55.86 18.44
C ILE A 806 3.24 -57.15 19.24
N SER A 807 4.42 -57.27 19.83
CA SER A 807 4.79 -58.37 20.72
C SER A 807 5.53 -57.91 21.98
N ASP A 808 5.38 -58.67 23.06
CA ASP A 808 6.23 -58.57 24.26
C ASP A 808 7.60 -59.26 24.05
N VAL A 809 8.51 -59.13 25.03
CA VAL A 809 9.83 -59.78 25.04
C VAL A 809 9.76 -61.32 25.11
N ASN A 810 8.60 -61.86 25.47
CA ASN A 810 8.33 -63.29 25.62
C ASN A 810 7.63 -63.90 24.39
N GLY A 811 7.40 -63.10 23.35
CA GLY A 811 6.90 -63.50 22.03
C GLY A 811 5.38 -63.66 21.92
N VAL A 812 4.59 -63.11 22.84
CA VAL A 812 3.12 -63.09 22.74
C VAL A 812 2.68 -61.83 21.99
N THR A 813 1.75 -61.97 21.04
CA THR A 813 1.40 -60.91 20.09
C THR A 813 -0.02 -60.36 20.26
N ALA A 814 -0.23 -59.09 19.94
CA ALA A 814 -1.53 -58.44 19.77
C ALA A 814 -1.63 -57.68 18.43
N THR A 815 -2.86 -57.36 17.99
CA THR A 815 -3.12 -56.72 16.67
C THR A 815 -4.14 -55.61 16.80
N ALA A 816 -3.86 -54.47 16.19
CA ALA A 816 -4.79 -53.35 16.03
C ALA A 816 -4.69 -52.76 14.61
N ASN A 817 -5.43 -51.68 14.34
CA ASN A 817 -5.46 -51.03 13.03
C ASN A 817 -4.95 -49.60 13.14
N GLN A 818 -4.32 -49.11 12.06
CA GLN A 818 -4.21 -47.69 11.76
C GLN A 818 -5.39 -47.29 10.88
N ILE A 819 -6.12 -46.25 11.28
CA ILE A 819 -7.19 -45.63 10.50
C ILE A 819 -6.75 -44.21 10.18
N ILE A 820 -6.70 -43.86 8.89
CA ILE A 820 -6.32 -42.51 8.43
C ILE A 820 -7.48 -41.97 7.60
N ASP A 821 -8.08 -40.87 8.05
CA ASP A 821 -9.08 -40.13 7.26
C ASP A 821 -8.35 -39.09 6.41
N VAL A 822 -8.36 -39.28 5.08
CA VAL A 822 -7.73 -38.37 4.11
C VAL A 822 -8.78 -37.40 3.57
N ALA A 823 -8.63 -36.12 3.86
CA ALA A 823 -9.53 -35.05 3.44
C ALA A 823 -9.15 -34.54 2.03
N PRO A 824 -10.16 -34.17 1.20
CA PRO A 824 -9.89 -33.61 -0.11
C PRO A 824 -9.33 -32.19 -0.03
N VAL A 825 -8.41 -31.86 -0.93
CA VAL A 825 -7.87 -30.52 -1.20
C VAL A 825 -8.43 -30.07 -2.56
N ALA A 826 -8.56 -28.77 -2.78
CA ALA A 826 -8.99 -28.26 -4.09
C ALA A 826 -7.74 -28.03 -4.95
N ASP A 827 -7.66 -28.74 -6.09
CA ASP A 827 -6.51 -28.66 -6.99
C ASP A 827 -6.70 -27.60 -8.08
N ILE A 828 -7.95 -27.23 -8.34
CA ILE A 828 -8.35 -26.19 -9.30
C ILE A 828 -8.63 -24.85 -8.60
N VAL A 829 -8.06 -23.76 -9.10
CA VAL A 829 -8.13 -22.41 -8.56
C VAL A 829 -8.83 -21.48 -9.55
N ALA A 830 -9.51 -20.45 -9.04
CA ALA A 830 -10.15 -19.46 -9.89
C ALA A 830 -9.11 -18.63 -10.68
N ASP A 831 -9.44 -18.35 -11.93
CA ASP A 831 -8.58 -17.58 -12.83
C ASP A 831 -9.12 -16.19 -13.05
N THR A 832 -8.23 -15.28 -13.41
CA THR A 832 -8.59 -13.96 -13.88
C THR A 832 -7.82 -13.61 -15.13
N ASP A 833 -8.49 -12.95 -16.08
CA ASP A 833 -7.83 -12.41 -17.27
C ASP A 833 -8.37 -11.02 -17.58
N THR A 834 -7.63 -10.26 -18.39
CA THR A 834 -8.04 -8.92 -18.81
C THR A 834 -7.79 -8.74 -20.29
N THR A 835 -8.73 -8.09 -20.98
CA THR A 835 -8.60 -7.79 -22.41
C THR A 835 -9.27 -6.47 -22.73
N PRO A 836 -8.79 -5.68 -23.69
CA PRO A 836 -9.61 -4.63 -24.28
C PRO A 836 -10.88 -5.22 -24.88
N GLU A 837 -11.96 -4.45 -24.95
CA GLU A 837 -13.14 -4.87 -25.70
C GLU A 837 -12.79 -5.21 -27.16
N ASP A 838 -13.63 -6.08 -27.74
CA ASP A 838 -13.48 -6.68 -29.07
C ASP A 838 -12.21 -7.49 -29.31
N THR A 839 -11.39 -7.65 -28.28
CA THR A 839 -10.14 -8.39 -28.34
C THR A 839 -10.31 -9.70 -27.60
N ALA A 840 -10.13 -10.81 -28.32
CA ALA A 840 -10.11 -12.13 -27.70
C ALA A 840 -8.85 -12.30 -26.84
N VAL A 841 -8.98 -13.01 -25.72
CA VAL A 841 -7.89 -13.33 -24.80
C VAL A 841 -7.84 -14.83 -24.55
N THR A 842 -6.63 -15.38 -24.45
CA THR A 842 -6.41 -16.80 -24.20
C THR A 842 -5.78 -16.96 -22.83
N THR A 843 -6.53 -17.56 -21.91
CA THR A 843 -6.14 -17.76 -20.52
C THR A 843 -5.51 -19.15 -20.36
N VAL A 844 -4.37 -19.21 -19.67
CA VAL A 844 -3.72 -20.48 -19.27
C VAL A 844 -4.29 -20.90 -17.91
N VAL A 845 -5.50 -21.43 -17.94
CA VAL A 845 -6.30 -21.76 -16.75
C VAL A 845 -5.74 -22.90 -15.88
N LEU A 846 -4.55 -23.44 -16.17
CA LEU A 846 -3.95 -24.55 -15.43
C LEU A 846 -2.62 -24.16 -14.75
N ASP A 847 -2.14 -22.92 -14.92
CA ASP A 847 -0.81 -22.50 -14.43
C ASP A 847 -0.79 -22.27 -12.90
N ASN A 848 -1.94 -21.95 -12.32
CA ASN A 848 -2.20 -21.76 -10.89
C ASN A 848 -2.87 -22.98 -10.23
N ASP A 849 -3.13 -24.04 -11.02
CA ASP A 849 -3.72 -25.28 -10.55
C ASP A 849 -2.63 -26.31 -10.19
N THR A 850 -2.94 -27.21 -9.27
CA THR A 850 -2.02 -28.23 -8.77
C THR A 850 -2.48 -29.64 -9.15
N PHE A 851 -2.29 -30.03 -10.41
CA PHE A 851 -2.57 -31.41 -10.84
C PHE A 851 -1.32 -32.29 -10.89
N THR A 852 -1.45 -33.54 -10.46
CA THR A 852 -0.40 -34.55 -10.65
C THR A 852 -0.59 -35.33 -11.97
N GLY A 853 0.49 -35.56 -12.73
CA GLY A 853 0.46 -36.34 -13.97
C GLY A 853 0.73 -35.55 -15.26
N ILE A 854 0.28 -36.07 -16.40
CA ILE A 854 0.49 -35.49 -17.74
C ILE A 854 -0.85 -35.00 -18.31
N TYR A 855 -0.92 -33.71 -18.67
CA TYR A 855 -2.06 -33.14 -19.40
C TYR A 855 -2.37 -33.93 -20.68
N GLY A 856 -3.65 -34.25 -20.90
CA GLY A 856 -4.09 -35.04 -22.06
C GLY A 856 -4.15 -36.55 -21.81
N THR A 857 -3.53 -37.05 -20.73
CA THR A 857 -3.66 -38.45 -20.30
C THR A 857 -4.29 -38.57 -18.92
N ASP A 858 -3.76 -37.82 -17.95
CA ASP A 858 -4.09 -37.97 -16.54
C ASP A 858 -5.11 -36.90 -16.12
N TYR A 859 -5.03 -35.70 -16.70
CA TYR A 859 -6.05 -34.65 -16.54
C TYR A 859 -6.27 -33.87 -17.84
N THR A 860 -7.50 -33.36 -18.05
CA THR A 860 -7.87 -32.56 -19.24
C THR A 860 -8.94 -31.51 -18.93
N VAL A 861 -8.89 -30.36 -19.59
CA VAL A 861 -10.00 -29.40 -19.61
C VAL A 861 -11.07 -29.94 -20.54
N THR A 862 -12.28 -30.13 -20.02
CA THR A 862 -13.33 -30.92 -20.69
C THR A 862 -14.56 -30.12 -21.06
N SER A 863 -14.87 -29.07 -20.32
CA SER A 863 -15.99 -28.17 -20.65
C SER A 863 -15.77 -26.77 -20.10
N THR A 864 -16.43 -25.82 -20.76
CA THR A 864 -16.58 -24.43 -20.34
C THR A 864 -18.05 -24.05 -20.45
N THR A 865 -18.55 -23.17 -19.59
CA THR A 865 -19.87 -22.56 -19.74
C THR A 865 -19.81 -21.41 -20.73
N ILE A 866 -20.96 -21.09 -21.34
CA ILE A 866 -21.11 -19.84 -22.10
C ILE A 866 -21.15 -18.69 -21.10
N SER A 867 -20.37 -17.66 -21.34
CA SER A 867 -20.36 -16.44 -20.52
C SER A 867 -21.57 -15.56 -20.87
N ALA A 868 -21.85 -14.52 -20.08
CA ALA A 868 -23.04 -13.69 -20.30
C ALA A 868 -22.85 -12.70 -21.46
N ASN A 869 -21.63 -12.24 -21.67
CA ASN A 869 -21.26 -11.15 -22.57
C ASN A 869 -20.06 -11.53 -23.45
N GLY A 870 -20.02 -12.80 -23.89
CA GLY A 870 -18.97 -13.30 -24.75
C GLY A 870 -19.11 -14.80 -25.07
N THR A 871 -18.06 -15.34 -25.67
CA THR A 871 -17.98 -16.75 -26.04
C THR A 871 -16.65 -17.38 -25.64
N THR A 872 -16.67 -18.66 -25.32
CA THR A 872 -15.50 -19.42 -24.87
C THR A 872 -15.19 -20.59 -25.80
N THR A 873 -13.91 -20.84 -26.04
CA THR A 873 -13.41 -21.98 -26.81
C THR A 873 -12.26 -22.65 -26.06
N ILE A 874 -12.35 -23.97 -25.86
CA ILE A 874 -11.25 -24.76 -25.28
C ILE A 874 -10.28 -25.15 -26.40
N GLU A 875 -9.01 -24.80 -26.24
CA GLU A 875 -7.95 -25.12 -27.18
C GLU A 875 -7.37 -26.52 -26.93
N ALA A 876 -6.64 -27.05 -27.91
CA ALA A 876 -6.12 -28.42 -27.86
C ALA A 876 -5.08 -28.65 -26.74
N ASP A 877 -4.44 -27.58 -26.26
CA ASP A 877 -3.46 -27.59 -25.17
C ASP A 877 -4.07 -27.34 -23.79
N GLY A 878 -5.39 -27.15 -23.70
CA GLY A 878 -6.10 -26.91 -22.44
C GLY A 878 -6.26 -25.45 -22.05
N THR A 879 -5.70 -24.53 -22.81
CA THR A 879 -6.00 -23.10 -22.65
C THR A 879 -7.45 -22.80 -23.07
N ILE A 880 -8.01 -21.70 -22.56
CA ILE A 880 -9.36 -21.26 -22.92
C ILE A 880 -9.29 -19.88 -23.56
N THR A 881 -9.80 -19.77 -24.79
CA THR A 881 -9.96 -18.48 -25.47
C THR A 881 -11.34 -17.91 -25.17
N TYR A 882 -11.38 -16.74 -24.54
CA TYR A 882 -12.57 -15.92 -24.35
C TYR A 882 -12.61 -14.80 -25.40
N THR A 883 -13.76 -14.60 -26.06
CA THR A 883 -14.01 -13.49 -26.98
C THR A 883 -15.20 -12.69 -26.46
N PRO A 884 -15.02 -11.43 -26.03
CA PRO A 884 -16.13 -10.56 -25.63
C PRO A 884 -17.17 -10.40 -26.75
N ASP A 885 -18.41 -10.12 -26.37
CA ASP A 885 -19.41 -9.55 -27.29
C ASP A 885 -18.93 -8.16 -27.76
N ALA A 886 -19.44 -7.71 -28.91
CA ALA A 886 -19.05 -6.44 -29.51
C ALA A 886 -19.37 -5.26 -28.59
N ASP A 887 -18.41 -4.35 -28.41
CA ASP A 887 -18.49 -3.14 -27.55
C ASP A 887 -18.89 -3.44 -26.09
N PHE A 888 -18.73 -4.69 -25.64
CA PHE A 888 -18.92 -5.04 -24.24
C PHE A 888 -17.68 -4.66 -23.44
N ASN A 889 -17.84 -3.72 -22.52
CA ASN A 889 -16.90 -3.44 -21.46
C ASN A 889 -17.50 -3.75 -20.07
N GLY A 890 -16.66 -4.27 -19.17
CA GLY A 890 -17.07 -4.70 -17.84
C GLY A 890 -16.56 -6.09 -17.50
N THR A 891 -17.11 -6.69 -16.46
CA THR A 891 -16.69 -8.03 -16.00
C THR A 891 -17.63 -9.10 -16.56
N ASP A 892 -17.07 -10.14 -17.16
CA ASP A 892 -17.77 -11.36 -17.52
C ASP A 892 -17.15 -12.57 -16.80
N THR A 893 -17.94 -13.62 -16.59
CA THR A 893 -17.47 -14.84 -15.91
C THR A 893 -17.94 -16.09 -16.63
N PHE A 894 -17.11 -17.12 -16.61
CA PHE A 894 -17.48 -18.46 -17.04
C PHE A 894 -16.79 -19.51 -16.19
N ASP A 895 -17.41 -20.67 -16.03
CA ASP A 895 -16.82 -21.80 -15.34
C ASP A 895 -16.15 -22.74 -16.34
N TYR A 896 -15.07 -23.40 -15.92
CA TYR A 896 -14.46 -24.51 -16.64
C TYR A 896 -14.37 -25.76 -15.77
N THR A 897 -14.20 -26.91 -16.40
CA THR A 897 -14.16 -28.21 -15.71
C THR A 897 -12.95 -29.02 -16.15
N VAL A 898 -12.13 -29.41 -15.18
CA VAL A 898 -11.03 -30.37 -15.36
C VAL A 898 -11.52 -31.76 -14.97
N THR A 899 -11.25 -32.76 -15.81
CA THR A 899 -11.47 -34.17 -15.49
C THR A 899 -10.13 -34.84 -15.23
N VAL A 900 -9.97 -35.44 -14.05
CA VAL A 900 -8.80 -36.23 -13.65
C VAL A 900 -9.12 -37.71 -13.81
N THR A 901 -8.18 -38.49 -14.34
CA THR A 901 -8.26 -39.94 -14.57
C THR A 901 -7.27 -40.65 -13.67
N ASN A 902 -7.79 -41.36 -12.67
CA ASN A 902 -7.00 -42.08 -11.68
C ASN A 902 -6.33 -43.32 -12.27
N SER A 903 -5.29 -43.80 -11.58
CA SER A 903 -4.53 -45.00 -11.98
C SER A 903 -5.38 -46.29 -12.06
N ASP A 904 -6.53 -46.34 -11.38
CA ASP A 904 -7.49 -47.45 -11.45
C ASP A 904 -8.52 -47.31 -12.60
N GLY A 905 -8.46 -46.21 -13.35
CA GLY A 905 -9.34 -45.86 -14.46
C GLY A 905 -10.67 -45.20 -14.05
N SER A 906 -10.85 -44.86 -12.77
CA SER A 906 -11.93 -43.97 -12.34
C SER A 906 -11.64 -42.51 -12.71
N THR A 907 -12.68 -41.66 -12.68
CA THR A 907 -12.53 -40.23 -12.99
C THR A 907 -13.19 -39.36 -11.93
N THR A 908 -12.54 -38.27 -11.57
CA THR A 908 -13.06 -37.17 -10.75
C THR A 908 -13.13 -35.89 -11.59
N THR A 909 -13.89 -34.90 -11.14
CA THR A 909 -14.04 -33.63 -11.84
C THR A 909 -14.02 -32.47 -10.87
N GLU A 910 -13.32 -31.41 -11.26
CA GLU A 910 -13.25 -30.16 -10.52
C GLU A 910 -13.69 -29.00 -11.39
N THR A 911 -14.23 -27.95 -10.76
CA THR A 911 -14.75 -26.77 -11.45
C THR A 911 -14.22 -25.50 -10.82
N ALA A 912 -13.69 -24.61 -11.63
CA ALA A 912 -13.28 -23.26 -11.24
C ALA A 912 -13.91 -22.22 -12.18
N THR A 913 -13.89 -20.97 -11.72
CA THR A 913 -14.43 -19.82 -12.44
C THR A 913 -13.30 -18.99 -13.01
N VAL A 914 -13.41 -18.61 -14.27
CA VAL A 914 -12.59 -17.55 -14.88
C VAL A 914 -13.38 -16.25 -14.83
N THR A 915 -12.76 -15.20 -14.30
CA THR A 915 -13.28 -13.83 -14.33
C THR A 915 -12.50 -13.02 -15.34
N VAL A 916 -13.15 -12.58 -16.42
CA VAL A 916 -12.52 -11.73 -17.44
C VAL A 916 -12.97 -10.28 -17.25
N THR A 917 -12.02 -9.38 -17.07
CA THR A 917 -12.29 -7.93 -17.09
C THR A 917 -12.03 -7.40 -18.50
N VAL A 918 -13.10 -6.96 -19.15
CA VAL A 918 -13.06 -6.33 -20.47
C VAL A 918 -12.96 -4.82 -20.29
N ASN A 919 -11.82 -4.25 -20.68
CA ASN A 919 -11.53 -2.83 -20.53
C ASN A 919 -12.20 -2.01 -21.65
N PRO A 920 -12.82 -0.86 -21.32
CA PRO A 920 -13.39 0.01 -22.34
C PRO A 920 -12.32 0.60 -23.25
N ILE A 921 -12.66 0.74 -24.51
CA ILE A 921 -12.05 1.57 -25.53
C ILE A 921 -12.99 2.76 -25.76
N ASP A 922 -12.44 3.89 -26.18
CA ASP A 922 -13.25 5.07 -26.53
C ASP A 922 -13.60 4.96 -28.02
N ASP A 923 -14.86 4.68 -28.31
CA ASP A 923 -15.39 4.52 -29.66
C ASP A 923 -16.11 5.79 -30.14
N ALA A 924 -16.64 6.62 -29.24
CA ALA A 924 -17.18 7.93 -29.57
C ALA A 924 -16.06 8.95 -29.87
N ASN A 925 -16.11 9.62 -31.02
CA ASN A 925 -15.12 10.59 -31.44
C ASN A 925 -15.74 11.97 -31.66
N ASP A 926 -15.05 13.03 -31.22
CA ASP A 926 -15.53 14.41 -31.37
C ASP A 926 -15.83 14.79 -32.84
N ASP A 927 -16.94 15.51 -33.01
CA ASP A 927 -17.43 15.97 -34.31
C ASP A 927 -17.20 17.47 -34.54
N ILE A 928 -17.16 17.84 -35.81
CA ILE A 928 -17.20 19.24 -36.22
C ILE A 928 -18.21 19.47 -37.35
N ALA A 929 -19.01 20.53 -37.21
CA ALA A 929 -19.95 20.98 -38.22
C ALA A 929 -19.86 22.49 -38.46
N THR A 930 -20.32 22.93 -39.62
CA THR A 930 -20.45 24.36 -39.95
C THR A 930 -21.82 24.60 -40.56
N THR A 931 -22.45 25.72 -40.19
CA THR A 931 -23.71 26.16 -40.80
C THR A 931 -23.76 27.68 -40.84
N ASP A 932 -24.56 28.25 -41.72
CA ASP A 932 -24.89 29.67 -41.66
C ASP A 932 -25.87 29.92 -40.50
N GLU A 933 -25.88 31.13 -39.94
CA GLU A 933 -26.92 31.51 -38.99
C GLU A 933 -28.32 31.36 -39.60
N ASP A 934 -29.32 31.18 -38.74
CA ASP A 934 -30.70 30.84 -39.10
C ASP A 934 -30.88 29.56 -39.94
N THR A 935 -29.81 28.79 -40.17
CA THR A 935 -29.84 27.59 -41.01
C THR A 935 -29.53 26.35 -40.17
N ALA A 936 -30.49 25.42 -40.14
CA ALA A 936 -30.30 24.13 -39.48
C ALA A 936 -29.32 23.22 -40.25
N VAL A 937 -28.54 22.42 -39.51
CA VAL A 937 -27.62 21.42 -40.05
C VAL A 937 -27.89 20.05 -39.41
N THR A 938 -27.85 19.00 -40.22
CA THR A 938 -27.91 17.61 -39.75
C THR A 938 -26.51 17.03 -39.77
N ILE A 939 -26.09 16.48 -38.63
CA ILE A 939 -24.75 15.97 -38.35
C ILE A 939 -24.87 14.47 -38.14
N ASP A 940 -24.04 13.71 -38.85
CA ASP A 940 -23.94 12.26 -38.66
C ASP A 940 -22.85 11.99 -37.63
N VAL A 941 -23.25 12.01 -36.35
CA VAL A 941 -22.35 11.96 -35.19
C VAL A 941 -21.79 10.56 -34.93
N ILE A 942 -22.13 9.58 -35.76
CA ILE A 942 -21.62 8.20 -35.62
C ILE A 942 -20.76 7.77 -36.82
N ASP A 943 -20.53 8.64 -37.81
CA ASP A 943 -19.77 8.30 -39.03
C ASP A 943 -18.26 8.16 -38.77
N ASN A 944 -17.75 8.86 -37.75
CA ASN A 944 -16.37 8.83 -37.27
C ASN A 944 -16.17 7.94 -36.03
N ASP A 945 -17.22 7.29 -35.55
CA ASP A 945 -17.20 6.47 -34.33
C ASP A 945 -16.79 5.01 -34.61
N GLY A 946 -16.30 4.35 -33.55
CA GLY A 946 -15.73 2.99 -33.57
C GLY A 946 -16.72 1.84 -33.32
N PHE A 947 -17.97 2.15 -32.94
CA PHE A 947 -18.96 1.15 -32.48
C PHE A 947 -19.15 -0.02 -33.46
N GLN A 948 -19.15 -1.23 -32.92
CA GLN A 948 -19.42 -2.47 -33.62
C GLN A 948 -20.88 -2.92 -33.46
N GLY A 949 -21.30 -3.87 -34.31
CA GLY A 949 -22.68 -4.33 -34.34
C GLY A 949 -23.59 -3.47 -35.23
N VAL A 950 -24.85 -3.31 -34.81
CA VAL A 950 -25.93 -2.72 -35.62
C VAL A 950 -26.62 -1.59 -34.86
N TYR A 951 -26.60 -0.38 -35.44
CA TYR A 951 -27.32 0.77 -34.91
C TYR A 951 -28.82 0.48 -34.68
N GLY A 952 -29.33 0.86 -33.51
CA GLY A 952 -30.71 0.67 -33.06
C GLY A 952 -30.99 -0.73 -32.50
N THR A 953 -30.02 -1.64 -32.49
CA THR A 953 -30.09 -2.90 -31.72
C THR A 953 -28.97 -3.01 -30.71
N ASP A 954 -27.74 -2.78 -31.15
CA ASP A 954 -26.54 -3.02 -30.36
C ASP A 954 -26.02 -1.69 -29.78
N TYR A 955 -26.17 -0.58 -30.52
CA TYR A 955 -25.88 0.77 -30.03
C TYR A 955 -26.88 1.81 -30.58
N GLU A 956 -27.15 2.89 -29.84
CA GLU A 956 -28.06 3.97 -30.25
C GLU A 956 -27.63 5.32 -29.66
N VAL A 957 -27.81 6.43 -30.40
CA VAL A 957 -27.67 7.79 -29.82
C VAL A 957 -28.91 8.06 -28.97
N THR A 958 -28.74 8.12 -27.66
CA THR A 958 -29.88 8.17 -26.72
C THR A 958 -30.08 9.53 -26.06
N ASP A 959 -29.04 10.35 -25.98
CA ASP A 959 -29.11 11.68 -25.35
C ASP A 959 -28.18 12.68 -26.04
N ALA A 960 -28.50 13.96 -25.88
CA ALA A 960 -27.65 15.07 -26.28
C ALA A 960 -27.90 16.27 -25.37
N THR A 961 -26.82 16.87 -24.88
CA THR A 961 -26.92 18.04 -24.00
C THR A 961 -27.41 19.26 -24.78
N ALA A 962 -28.17 20.13 -24.12
CA ALA A 962 -28.65 21.33 -24.77
C ALA A 962 -27.46 22.28 -25.06
N PRO A 963 -27.28 22.74 -26.31
CA PRO A 963 -26.26 23.72 -26.64
C PRO A 963 -26.65 25.09 -26.08
N ALA A 964 -25.70 26.03 -26.06
CA ALA A 964 -25.91 27.33 -25.45
C ALA A 964 -26.73 28.28 -26.33
N ASN A 965 -26.63 28.16 -27.66
CA ASN A 965 -27.21 29.10 -28.64
C ASN A 965 -27.91 28.35 -29.79
N GLY A 966 -28.72 27.35 -29.46
CA GLY A 966 -29.52 26.63 -30.43
C GLY A 966 -30.37 25.52 -29.83
N THR A 967 -30.94 24.70 -30.69
CA THR A 967 -31.78 23.54 -30.32
C THR A 967 -31.37 22.29 -31.08
N LEU A 968 -31.55 21.13 -30.45
CA LEU A 968 -31.20 19.82 -31.00
C LEU A 968 -32.43 18.94 -31.19
N VAL A 969 -32.36 18.08 -32.20
CA VAL A 969 -33.25 16.94 -32.41
C VAL A 969 -32.42 15.72 -32.78
N ILE A 970 -32.44 14.69 -31.94
CA ILE A 970 -31.89 13.36 -32.27
C ILE A 970 -32.87 12.67 -33.22
N ASN A 971 -32.39 12.28 -34.39
CA ASN A 971 -33.19 11.60 -35.41
C ASN A 971 -33.18 10.08 -35.19
N PRO A 972 -34.20 9.35 -35.68
CA PRO A 972 -34.29 7.89 -35.50
C PRO A 972 -33.16 7.07 -36.14
N ASP A 973 -32.34 7.69 -37.00
CA ASP A 973 -31.20 7.07 -37.67
C ASP A 973 -29.86 7.37 -37.02
N GLY A 974 -29.84 8.06 -35.86
CA GLY A 974 -28.63 8.39 -35.11
C GLY A 974 -28.03 9.75 -35.44
N THR A 975 -28.51 10.40 -36.50
CA THR A 975 -28.05 11.76 -36.83
C THR A 975 -28.66 12.79 -35.86
N ILE A 976 -27.97 13.91 -35.62
CA ILE A 976 -28.47 15.02 -34.80
C ILE A 976 -28.70 16.25 -35.68
N THR A 977 -29.89 16.85 -35.59
CA THR A 977 -30.19 18.13 -36.23
C THR A 977 -29.99 19.28 -35.24
N TYR A 978 -29.03 20.15 -35.52
CA TYR A 978 -28.82 21.41 -34.80
C TYR A 978 -29.46 22.58 -35.54
N THR A 979 -30.21 23.41 -34.82
CA THR A 979 -30.76 24.68 -35.33
C THR A 979 -30.24 25.82 -34.44
N PRO A 980 -29.41 26.74 -34.96
CA PRO A 980 -28.97 27.91 -34.22
C PRO A 980 -30.16 28.73 -33.69
N ASP A 981 -29.96 29.43 -32.58
CA ASP A 981 -30.87 30.52 -32.19
C ASP A 981 -30.86 31.61 -33.28
N ALA A 982 -31.97 32.34 -33.39
CA ALA A 982 -32.09 33.40 -34.38
C ALA A 982 -30.98 34.45 -34.20
N ASP A 983 -30.37 34.86 -35.31
CA ASP A 983 -29.32 35.89 -35.35
C ASP A 983 -28.05 35.55 -34.53
N PHE A 984 -27.85 34.27 -34.18
CA PHE A 984 -26.63 33.81 -33.50
C PHE A 984 -25.57 33.39 -34.52
N ASN A 985 -24.39 33.99 -34.39
CA ASN A 985 -23.17 33.59 -35.06
C ASN A 985 -22.03 33.37 -34.05
N GLY A 986 -21.14 32.42 -34.33
CA GLY A 986 -20.05 32.04 -33.43
C GLY A 986 -19.93 30.53 -33.26
N THR A 987 -19.17 30.10 -32.23
CA THR A 987 -19.02 28.68 -31.91
C THR A 987 -20.05 28.27 -30.87
N ASP A 988 -20.73 27.15 -31.12
CA ASP A 988 -21.60 26.47 -30.17
C ASP A 988 -21.12 25.02 -29.99
N THR A 989 -21.46 24.40 -28.87
CA THR A 989 -21.00 23.04 -28.53
C THR A 989 -22.09 22.29 -27.78
N PHE A 990 -22.19 20.98 -28.04
CA PHE A 990 -22.97 20.06 -27.22
C PHE A 990 -22.29 18.69 -27.17
N ASP A 991 -22.64 17.90 -26.17
CA ASP A 991 -22.18 16.51 -26.04
C ASP A 991 -23.33 15.57 -26.40
N TYR A 992 -23.06 14.47 -27.09
CA TYR A 992 -24.03 13.40 -27.32
C TYR A 992 -23.63 12.13 -26.57
N THR A 993 -24.61 11.29 -26.25
CA THR A 993 -24.42 10.02 -25.56
C THR A 993 -24.85 8.88 -26.47
N VAL A 994 -23.96 7.92 -26.69
CA VAL A 994 -24.27 6.63 -27.32
C VAL A 994 -24.48 5.60 -26.21
N THR A 995 -25.53 4.79 -26.31
CA THR A 995 -25.79 3.67 -25.41
C THR A 995 -25.62 2.36 -26.14
N VAL A 996 -24.72 1.52 -25.66
CA VAL A 996 -24.51 0.14 -26.12
C VAL A 996 -25.40 -0.79 -25.31
N THR A 997 -26.03 -1.77 -25.96
CA THR A 997 -26.90 -2.78 -25.36
C THR A 997 -26.31 -4.16 -25.59
N ASN A 998 -25.86 -4.79 -24.51
CA ASN A 998 -25.25 -6.12 -24.55
C ASN A 998 -26.30 -7.23 -24.69
N SER A 999 -25.82 -8.44 -25.02
CA SER A 999 -26.69 -9.60 -25.24
C SER A 999 -27.44 -10.05 -23.98
N ASP A 1000 -26.90 -9.78 -22.79
CA ASP A 1000 -27.54 -10.01 -21.49
C ASP A 1000 -28.57 -8.92 -21.10
N GLY A 1001 -28.67 -7.85 -21.90
CA GLY A 1001 -29.55 -6.70 -21.71
C GLY A 1001 -29.01 -5.63 -20.77
N SER A 1002 -27.76 -5.74 -20.31
CA SER A 1002 -27.03 -4.64 -19.70
C SER A 1002 -26.69 -3.56 -20.74
N THR A 1003 -26.37 -2.36 -20.25
CA THR A 1003 -26.07 -1.23 -21.13
C THR A 1003 -24.89 -0.42 -20.60
N THR A 1004 -24.04 0.04 -21.50
CA THR A 1004 -22.92 0.95 -21.25
C THR A 1004 -23.11 2.22 -22.09
N THR A 1005 -22.38 3.30 -21.76
CA THR A 1005 -22.56 4.59 -22.43
C THR A 1005 -21.25 5.30 -22.65
N GLU A 1006 -21.12 5.93 -23.81
CA GLU A 1006 -20.00 6.80 -24.18
C GLU A 1006 -20.49 8.18 -24.60
N THR A 1007 -19.61 9.17 -24.51
CA THR A 1007 -19.94 10.57 -24.81
C THR A 1007 -18.85 11.23 -25.62
N ALA A 1008 -19.23 11.96 -26.66
CA ALA A 1008 -18.33 12.81 -27.42
C ALA A 1008 -18.93 14.21 -27.65
N THR A 1009 -18.07 15.17 -27.98
CA THR A 1009 -18.45 16.58 -28.16
C THR A 1009 -18.59 16.92 -29.64
N VAL A 1010 -19.69 17.57 -29.99
CA VAL A 1010 -19.88 18.21 -31.29
C VAL A 1010 -19.57 19.70 -31.18
N THR A 1011 -18.62 20.17 -31.98
CA THR A 1011 -18.33 21.61 -32.14
C THR A 1011 -18.95 22.15 -33.42
N ILE A 1012 -19.79 23.18 -33.31
CA ILE A 1012 -20.46 23.81 -34.45
C ILE A 1012 -19.94 25.23 -34.62
N MET A 1013 -19.51 25.57 -35.83
CA MET A 1013 -19.17 26.94 -36.20
C MET A 1013 -20.29 27.54 -37.05
N VAL A 1014 -21.01 28.49 -36.47
CA VAL A 1014 -22.10 29.24 -37.11
C VAL A 1014 -21.54 30.49 -37.77
N THR A 1015 -21.67 30.59 -39.09
CA THR A 1015 -21.16 31.70 -39.90
C THR A 1015 -22.18 32.83 -39.99
N PRO A 1016 -21.76 34.09 -39.80
CA PRO A 1016 -22.67 35.24 -39.91
C PRO A 1016 -23.11 35.48 -41.36
N VAL A 1017 -24.35 35.93 -41.51
CA VAL A 1017 -25.04 36.29 -42.75
C VAL A 1017 -25.73 37.64 -42.55
N ASN A 1018 -25.22 38.67 -43.23
CA ASN A 1018 -25.75 40.05 -43.12
C ASN A 1018 -27.28 40.15 -43.14
N ASP A 1019 -27.82 40.73 -42.08
CA ASP A 1019 -29.22 41.09 -41.93
C ASP A 1019 -29.51 42.48 -42.45
N ALA A 1020 -30.73 42.71 -42.94
CA ALA A 1020 -31.09 44.04 -43.42
C ALA A 1020 -31.32 45.00 -42.25
N PRO A 1021 -30.92 46.28 -42.37
CA PRO A 1021 -31.18 47.25 -41.32
C PRO A 1021 -32.68 47.47 -41.13
N VAL A 1022 -33.09 47.95 -39.96
CA VAL A 1022 -34.47 48.30 -39.63
C VAL A 1022 -34.58 49.81 -39.50
N ALA A 1023 -35.33 50.43 -40.40
CA ALA A 1023 -35.61 51.87 -40.39
C ALA A 1023 -36.94 52.20 -39.67
N VAL A 1024 -36.98 53.26 -38.87
CA VAL A 1024 -38.14 53.66 -38.04
C VAL A 1024 -38.60 55.09 -38.38
N ASP A 1025 -39.92 55.31 -38.45
CA ASP A 1025 -40.47 56.65 -38.73
C ASP A 1025 -40.11 57.65 -37.61
N ASP A 1026 -39.55 58.80 -37.99
CA ASP A 1026 -39.18 59.87 -37.07
C ASP A 1026 -40.26 60.95 -36.98
N ASN A 1027 -40.46 61.51 -35.78
CA ASN A 1027 -41.48 62.51 -35.53
C ASN A 1027 -40.88 63.79 -34.97
N TYR A 1028 -41.13 64.91 -35.63
CA TYR A 1028 -40.67 66.24 -35.23
C TYR A 1028 -41.82 67.24 -35.16
N THR A 1029 -41.61 68.30 -34.38
CA THR A 1029 -42.50 69.47 -34.33
C THR A 1029 -41.70 70.74 -34.52
N VAL A 1030 -42.23 71.68 -35.29
CA VAL A 1030 -41.60 72.98 -35.56
C VAL A 1030 -42.68 74.05 -35.73
N SER A 1031 -42.41 75.30 -35.38
CA SER A 1031 -43.27 76.41 -35.77
C SER A 1031 -43.08 76.74 -37.25
N GLU A 1032 -44.12 77.27 -37.90
CA GLU A 1032 -43.94 77.88 -39.22
C GLU A 1032 -42.85 78.98 -39.17
N GLU A 1033 -42.19 79.21 -40.31
CA GLU A 1033 -41.04 80.13 -40.45
C GLU A 1033 -39.80 79.78 -39.59
N SER A 1034 -39.78 78.63 -38.93
CA SER A 1034 -38.65 78.16 -38.12
C SER A 1034 -37.95 76.97 -38.79
N THR A 1035 -36.87 76.47 -38.19
CA THR A 1035 -36.12 75.33 -38.71
C THR A 1035 -35.89 74.30 -37.61
N VAL A 1036 -36.00 73.02 -37.96
CA VAL A 1036 -35.75 71.88 -37.05
C VAL A 1036 -34.59 71.04 -37.57
N ILE A 1037 -33.77 70.52 -36.65
CA ILE A 1037 -32.70 69.56 -36.98
C ILE A 1037 -33.33 68.17 -37.00
N LEU A 1038 -33.03 67.40 -38.05
CA LEU A 1038 -33.45 66.01 -38.20
C LEU A 1038 -32.28 65.09 -37.85
N THR A 1039 -32.58 63.98 -37.21
CA THR A 1039 -31.63 62.95 -36.79
C THR A 1039 -32.12 61.57 -37.23
N PRO A 1040 -32.12 61.28 -38.55
CA PRO A 1040 -32.83 60.12 -39.09
C PRO A 1040 -32.34 58.76 -38.59
N LEU A 1041 -31.11 58.66 -38.07
CA LEU A 1041 -30.52 57.39 -37.65
C LEU A 1041 -30.74 57.07 -36.16
N ASP A 1042 -31.32 57.98 -35.37
CA ASP A 1042 -31.38 57.83 -33.90
C ASP A 1042 -32.26 56.66 -33.44
N LEU A 1043 -33.26 56.28 -34.25
CA LEU A 1043 -34.21 55.21 -33.96
C LEU A 1043 -34.04 53.98 -34.86
N ASP A 1044 -33.07 54.02 -35.77
CA ASP A 1044 -32.78 52.93 -36.68
C ASP A 1044 -31.80 51.94 -36.02
N SER A 1045 -31.91 50.67 -36.38
CA SER A 1045 -31.08 49.62 -35.82
C SER A 1045 -30.63 48.63 -36.88
N ASP A 1046 -29.56 47.93 -36.57
CA ASP A 1046 -29.01 46.85 -37.38
C ASP A 1046 -28.61 45.73 -36.41
N ILE A 1047 -28.96 44.49 -36.73
CA ILE A 1047 -28.79 43.38 -35.79
C ILE A 1047 -27.34 42.87 -35.74
N ASP A 1048 -26.61 42.98 -36.86
CA ASP A 1048 -25.16 42.77 -36.94
C ASP A 1048 -24.36 43.89 -36.26
N GLY A 1049 -25.01 45.03 -35.99
CA GLY A 1049 -24.38 46.23 -35.44
C GLY A 1049 -23.57 47.01 -36.46
N ASP A 1050 -23.87 46.85 -37.75
CA ASP A 1050 -23.22 47.57 -38.83
C ASP A 1050 -23.49 49.08 -38.77
N ILE A 1051 -22.54 49.86 -39.29
CA ILE A 1051 -22.65 51.33 -39.25
C ILE A 1051 -23.67 51.78 -40.30
N LEU A 1052 -24.80 52.30 -39.81
CA LEU A 1052 -25.85 52.83 -40.66
C LEU A 1052 -25.49 54.19 -41.28
N SER A 1053 -25.89 54.36 -42.54
CA SER A 1053 -25.76 55.63 -43.26
C SER A 1053 -26.99 55.93 -44.13
N ILE A 1054 -27.28 57.21 -44.33
CA ILE A 1054 -28.41 57.65 -45.14
C ILE A 1054 -28.02 57.67 -46.62
N VAL A 1055 -28.74 56.89 -47.42
CA VAL A 1055 -28.61 56.83 -48.88
C VAL A 1055 -29.33 58.00 -49.52
N SER A 1056 -30.61 58.22 -49.20
CA SER A 1056 -31.41 59.24 -49.88
C SER A 1056 -32.47 59.86 -48.97
N ILE A 1057 -32.83 61.11 -49.27
CA ILE A 1057 -33.95 61.82 -48.64
C ILE A 1057 -34.89 62.31 -49.74
N ASN A 1058 -36.18 62.07 -49.58
CA ASN A 1058 -37.22 62.38 -50.55
C ASN A 1058 -36.87 61.92 -51.98
N GLY A 1059 -36.28 60.73 -52.10
CA GLY A 1059 -35.82 60.14 -53.37
C GLY A 1059 -34.57 60.78 -53.98
N THR A 1060 -33.92 61.73 -53.30
CA THR A 1060 -32.67 62.36 -53.75
C THR A 1060 -31.48 61.74 -53.03
N LEU A 1061 -30.54 61.18 -53.81
CA LEU A 1061 -29.31 60.56 -53.30
C LEU A 1061 -28.42 61.59 -52.60
N LEU A 1062 -28.02 61.29 -51.37
CA LEU A 1062 -27.09 62.14 -50.63
C LEU A 1062 -25.66 61.94 -51.13
N THR A 1063 -24.88 63.03 -51.14
CA THR A 1063 -23.45 63.01 -51.47
C THR A 1063 -22.69 63.50 -50.24
N PRO A 1064 -21.98 62.62 -49.52
CA PRO A 1064 -21.25 62.99 -48.30
C PRO A 1064 -20.32 64.20 -48.51
N GLY A 1065 -20.29 65.10 -47.54
CA GLY A 1065 -19.42 66.29 -47.54
C GLY A 1065 -19.85 67.42 -48.50
N THR A 1066 -21.01 67.29 -49.16
CA THR A 1066 -21.54 68.31 -50.08
C THR A 1066 -22.80 68.94 -49.50
N VAL A 1067 -22.90 70.27 -49.56
CA VAL A 1067 -24.14 70.98 -49.22
C VAL A 1067 -25.22 70.63 -50.24
N GLN A 1068 -26.36 70.15 -49.78
CA GLN A 1068 -27.51 69.79 -50.62
C GLN A 1068 -28.80 70.43 -50.12
N VAL A 1069 -29.67 70.80 -51.06
CA VAL A 1069 -31.00 71.35 -50.78
C VAL A 1069 -32.01 70.51 -51.53
N ILE A 1070 -32.93 69.90 -50.80
CA ILE A 1070 -33.94 68.99 -51.32
C ILE A 1070 -35.31 69.63 -51.06
N THR A 1071 -36.02 69.96 -52.12
CA THR A 1071 -37.37 70.54 -52.01
C THR A 1071 -38.38 69.44 -51.72
N THR A 1072 -39.25 69.68 -50.74
CA THR A 1072 -40.43 68.87 -50.45
C THR A 1072 -41.69 69.69 -50.77
N PRO A 1073 -42.90 69.08 -50.83
CA PRO A 1073 -44.13 69.81 -51.14
C PRO A 1073 -44.37 71.04 -50.25
N ASN A 1074 -44.06 70.96 -48.95
CA ASN A 1074 -44.35 72.01 -47.98
C ASN A 1074 -43.10 72.55 -47.25
N GLY A 1075 -41.91 72.38 -47.83
CA GLY A 1075 -40.69 72.96 -47.27
C GLY A 1075 -39.42 72.57 -48.01
N THR A 1076 -38.28 72.75 -47.34
CA THR A 1076 -36.96 72.41 -47.85
C THR A 1076 -36.15 71.68 -46.79
N VAL A 1077 -35.52 70.57 -47.19
CA VAL A 1077 -34.52 69.87 -46.40
C VAL A 1077 -33.14 70.38 -46.81
N ASN A 1078 -32.37 70.89 -45.87
CA ASN A 1078 -31.02 71.40 -46.08
C ASN A 1078 -30.01 70.48 -45.37
N ILE A 1079 -29.01 70.01 -46.12
CA ILE A 1079 -27.89 69.21 -45.63
C ILE A 1079 -26.63 70.05 -45.76
N ASP A 1080 -25.91 70.25 -44.66
CA ASP A 1080 -24.66 71.01 -44.67
C ASP A 1080 -23.42 70.13 -44.98
N ALA A 1081 -22.25 70.75 -45.10
CA ALA A 1081 -21.00 70.04 -45.42
C ALA A 1081 -20.52 69.10 -44.28
N ALA A 1082 -21.06 69.25 -43.07
CA ALA A 1082 -20.80 68.37 -41.92
C ALA A 1082 -21.83 67.22 -41.83
N GLY A 1083 -22.85 67.21 -42.71
CA GLY A 1083 -23.92 66.21 -42.71
C GLY A 1083 -25.08 66.53 -41.78
N VAL A 1084 -25.16 67.75 -41.22
CA VAL A 1084 -26.32 68.15 -40.40
C VAL A 1084 -27.52 68.36 -41.32
N ILE A 1085 -28.61 67.65 -41.02
CA ILE A 1085 -29.85 67.69 -41.78
C ILE A 1085 -30.84 68.60 -41.04
N THR A 1086 -31.44 69.54 -41.75
CA THR A 1086 -32.47 70.44 -41.21
C THR A 1086 -33.67 70.55 -42.15
N PHE A 1087 -34.85 70.79 -41.59
CA PHE A 1087 -36.06 71.09 -42.35
C PHE A 1087 -36.58 72.49 -42.03
N THR A 1088 -36.87 73.25 -43.09
CA THR A 1088 -37.50 74.58 -43.02
C THR A 1088 -38.83 74.51 -43.77
N PRO A 1089 -39.99 74.68 -43.10
CA PRO A 1089 -41.29 74.75 -43.76
C PRO A 1089 -41.36 75.90 -44.77
N SER A 1090 -42.23 75.78 -45.78
CA SER A 1090 -42.59 76.90 -46.65
C SER A 1090 -43.24 78.03 -45.84
N ASP A 1091 -43.04 79.27 -46.27
CA ASP A 1091 -43.65 80.44 -45.64
C ASP A 1091 -45.17 80.25 -45.46
N ASN A 1092 -45.68 80.53 -44.26
CA ASN A 1092 -47.09 80.42 -43.85
C ASN A 1092 -47.71 79.02 -43.98
N TYR A 1093 -46.89 77.96 -44.09
CA TYR A 1093 -47.39 76.59 -44.05
C TYR A 1093 -47.54 76.11 -42.60
N ASN A 1094 -48.75 75.66 -42.26
CA ASN A 1094 -49.02 74.84 -41.08
C ASN A 1094 -49.74 73.56 -41.47
N GLY A 1095 -49.47 72.47 -40.76
CA GLY A 1095 -49.90 71.12 -41.10
C GLY A 1095 -48.78 70.09 -41.02
N THR A 1096 -49.08 68.84 -41.40
CA THR A 1096 -48.11 67.74 -41.38
C THR A 1096 -47.40 67.60 -42.72
N GLU A 1097 -46.07 67.70 -42.70
CA GLU A 1097 -45.22 67.31 -43.82
C GLU A 1097 -44.67 65.90 -43.61
N THR A 1098 -44.58 65.12 -44.68
CA THR A 1098 -43.99 63.77 -44.63
C THR A 1098 -43.16 63.47 -45.87
N PHE A 1099 -41.94 62.98 -45.68
CA PHE A 1099 -41.08 62.52 -46.77
C PHE A 1099 -40.22 61.32 -46.35
N GLY A 1100 -39.99 60.40 -47.30
CA GLY A 1100 -39.22 59.19 -47.04
C GLY A 1100 -37.71 59.42 -47.00
N TYR A 1101 -37.01 58.59 -46.24
CA TYR A 1101 -35.55 58.46 -46.28
C TYR A 1101 -35.16 56.99 -46.37
N VAL A 1102 -33.97 56.72 -46.92
CA VAL A 1102 -33.43 55.36 -47.12
C VAL A 1102 -32.10 55.25 -46.42
N ILE A 1103 -31.91 54.19 -45.64
CA ILE A 1103 -30.66 53.86 -44.94
C ILE A 1103 -30.01 52.61 -45.53
N THR A 1104 -28.71 52.43 -45.26
CA THR A 1104 -27.93 51.24 -45.62
C THR A 1104 -26.86 50.96 -44.56
N ASP A 1105 -26.63 49.67 -44.33
CA ASP A 1105 -25.49 49.06 -43.63
C ASP A 1105 -24.22 48.96 -44.53
N GLY A 1106 -24.38 49.11 -45.86
CA GLY A 1106 -23.35 48.90 -46.88
C GLY A 1106 -23.65 47.74 -47.84
N THR A 1107 -24.58 46.85 -47.49
CA THR A 1107 -25.00 45.66 -48.23
C THR A 1107 -26.48 45.71 -48.62
N ALA A 1108 -27.37 45.95 -47.65
CA ALA A 1108 -28.82 46.02 -47.77
C ALA A 1108 -29.35 47.44 -47.47
N THR A 1109 -30.66 47.65 -47.64
CA THR A 1109 -31.29 48.96 -47.43
C THR A 1109 -32.66 48.85 -46.78
N ALA A 1110 -33.02 49.83 -45.95
CA ALA A 1110 -34.35 49.99 -45.39
C ALA A 1110 -34.89 51.42 -45.58
N THR A 1111 -36.19 51.61 -45.40
CA THR A 1111 -36.88 52.88 -45.68
C THR A 1111 -37.88 53.21 -44.58
N ALA A 1112 -37.87 54.47 -44.15
CA ALA A 1112 -38.85 55.04 -43.22
C ALA A 1112 -39.15 56.50 -43.60
N ASN A 1113 -39.98 57.18 -42.81
CA ASN A 1113 -40.43 58.54 -43.07
C ASN A 1113 -40.00 59.53 -41.99
N GLN A 1114 -39.72 60.74 -42.43
CA GLN A 1114 -39.67 61.93 -41.60
C GLN A 1114 -41.07 62.54 -41.53
N ILE A 1115 -41.66 62.63 -40.35
CA ILE A 1115 -42.99 63.19 -40.11
C ILE A 1115 -42.83 64.47 -39.29
N ILE A 1116 -43.15 65.62 -39.88
CA ILE A 1116 -42.98 66.93 -39.24
C ILE A 1116 -44.34 67.60 -39.09
N GLU A 1117 -44.74 67.88 -37.86
CA GLU A 1117 -45.89 68.72 -37.55
C GLU A 1117 -45.46 70.19 -37.48
N VAL A 1118 -45.93 70.99 -38.44
CA VAL A 1118 -45.70 72.43 -38.49
C VAL A 1118 -46.85 73.17 -37.82
N THR A 1119 -46.55 73.80 -36.69
CA THR A 1119 -47.51 74.52 -35.86
C THR A 1119 -47.64 75.98 -36.30
N ALA A 1120 -48.88 76.47 -36.38
CA ALA A 1120 -49.16 77.85 -36.76
C ALA A 1120 -48.66 78.85 -35.71
N VAL A 1121 -48.10 79.96 -36.17
CA VAL A 1121 -47.74 81.15 -35.40
C VAL A 1121 -48.72 82.26 -35.78
N ASN A 1122 -49.10 83.09 -34.81
CA ASN A 1122 -50.03 84.17 -35.10
C ASN A 1122 -49.32 85.29 -35.86
N ASP A 1123 -49.67 85.49 -37.13
CA ASP A 1123 -49.18 86.58 -37.97
C ASP A 1123 -49.78 87.94 -37.60
N ALA A 1124 -49.18 89.00 -38.16
CA ALA A 1124 -49.72 90.36 -38.03
C ALA A 1124 -50.65 90.65 -39.22
N PRO A 1125 -51.84 91.26 -38.99
CA PRO A 1125 -52.76 91.57 -40.06
C PRO A 1125 -52.13 92.53 -41.07
N VAL A 1126 -52.24 92.18 -42.36
CA VAL A 1126 -51.72 93.01 -43.45
C VAL A 1126 -52.87 93.86 -43.98
N ALA A 1127 -52.84 95.15 -43.61
CA ALA A 1127 -53.79 96.12 -44.14
C ALA A 1127 -53.43 96.52 -45.58
N VAL A 1128 -54.41 96.50 -46.47
CA VAL A 1128 -54.31 96.95 -47.87
C VAL A 1128 -55.08 98.25 -48.03
N ASP A 1129 -54.45 99.25 -48.66
CA ASP A 1129 -55.07 100.56 -48.88
C ASP A 1129 -56.37 100.43 -49.69
N ASP A 1130 -57.51 100.66 -49.04
CA ASP A 1130 -58.78 100.73 -49.73
C ASP A 1130 -58.99 102.06 -50.45
N SER A 1131 -59.53 101.99 -51.66
CA SER A 1131 -59.99 103.16 -52.40
C SER A 1131 -61.49 103.11 -52.65
N TYR A 1132 -62.20 104.09 -52.10
CA TYR A 1132 -63.63 104.28 -52.34
C TYR A 1132 -63.87 105.65 -52.97
N SER A 1133 -64.70 105.69 -54.00
CA SER A 1133 -65.16 106.93 -54.62
C SER A 1133 -66.67 107.08 -54.43
N VAL A 1134 -67.10 108.24 -53.97
CA VAL A 1134 -68.52 108.59 -53.86
C VAL A 1134 -68.77 109.94 -54.52
N ALA A 1135 -69.92 110.07 -55.18
CA ALA A 1135 -70.36 111.36 -55.70
C ALA A 1135 -70.70 112.32 -54.55
N GLU A 1136 -70.60 113.62 -54.80
CA GLU A 1136 -71.07 114.66 -53.88
C GLU A 1136 -72.53 114.39 -53.48
N GLU A 1137 -72.83 114.41 -52.17
CA GLU A 1137 -74.12 114.02 -51.56
C GLU A 1137 -74.51 112.52 -51.68
N GLY A 1138 -73.60 111.66 -52.14
CA GLY A 1138 -73.79 110.20 -52.14
C GLY A 1138 -73.29 109.54 -50.85
N THR A 1139 -73.80 108.35 -50.55
CA THR A 1139 -73.30 107.50 -49.46
C THR A 1139 -72.60 106.28 -50.05
N VAL A 1140 -71.41 105.94 -49.55
CA VAL A 1140 -70.69 104.70 -49.85
C VAL A 1140 -70.54 103.89 -48.57
N THR A 1141 -70.81 102.60 -48.64
CA THR A 1141 -70.49 101.65 -47.55
C THR A 1141 -69.04 101.22 -47.74
N LEU A 1142 -68.20 101.45 -46.74
CA LEU A 1142 -66.82 100.99 -46.74
C LEU A 1142 -66.78 99.58 -46.15
N THR A 1143 -66.03 98.68 -46.79
CA THR A 1143 -65.74 97.34 -46.27
C THR A 1143 -64.23 97.14 -46.20
N PRO A 1144 -63.54 97.85 -45.28
CA PRO A 1144 -62.07 97.94 -45.31
C PRO A 1144 -61.36 96.60 -45.12
N LEU A 1145 -62.03 95.64 -44.49
CA LEU A 1145 -61.49 94.32 -44.22
C LEU A 1145 -61.56 93.38 -45.44
N ASP A 1146 -62.23 93.76 -46.53
CA ASP A 1146 -62.42 92.86 -47.69
C ASP A 1146 -61.12 92.67 -48.50
N LEU A 1147 -60.16 93.59 -48.38
CA LEU A 1147 -58.86 93.57 -49.07
C LEU A 1147 -57.68 93.26 -48.13
N ASP A 1148 -57.90 93.31 -46.82
CA ASP A 1148 -56.92 92.96 -45.80
C ASP A 1148 -56.78 91.42 -45.70
N SER A 1149 -55.60 90.92 -45.34
CA SER A 1149 -55.34 89.49 -45.15
C SER A 1149 -54.79 89.17 -43.76
N ASP A 1150 -55.07 87.94 -43.32
CA ASP A 1150 -55.08 87.41 -41.93
C ASP A 1150 -56.40 87.70 -41.17
#